data_AF-A0A5C5ZYD5-F1
#
_entry.id   AF-A0A5C5ZYD5-F1
#
_cell.length_a   1.000
_cell.length_b   1.000
_cell.length_c   1.000
_cell.angle_alpha   90.00
_cell.angle_beta   90.00
_cell.angle_gamma   90.00
#
_symmetry.space_group_name_H-M   'P 1'
#
loop_
_entity.id
_entity.type
_entity.pdbx_description
1 polymer ?
#
loop_
_entity_poly.entity_id
_entity_poly.type
_entity_poly.pdbx_seq_one_letter_code
_entity_poly.pdbx_strand_id
1 'polypeptide(L)'
;MTLTAVCYRRPAGIVVVIVTILIGAAAAPAQIATPVVKQGLRVEISDLVQMPATLGTVGGKGDHSSSARARINFLRESPDGRLFVNDLRGQIFTLDGANQPQLFVDVDAANGGGSSIFPAMSTTGGLAAGLISFQFHPDFENNGQFYTIHGERASDAVVSPDFSTVDLRTGSHPVNWHTVITEWSMADPTASAWNEANGSRREVLRVGTTADSYFHPYGDIAFNPIAQPGDADYGMMYLSGGDWGYINGAGAPQGSPTEGQPGQLQRLDSLASSLIRIDPRSPSVTGGQAGIGDYTIPSDNPFVDGDPNTLDEIYAFGFRNGHRMVWDTDGTLFVTSVGHANVEEIERIVPGGNYGWALREGTFVNGNDLSNGGNGDADQVFPNNVPDALDVDFRGEEYLYPVAQYDHGEGNAIAGGVIYRGSAIPQLYGKFIFGDIVNGRIFAADADAMKSIDLTDPTTTVGVEEVQLYLTDNFGAQTDVDLQGDILPGRVDLRFGVDNSGEIYILTKTDGMIRRLVGGAALQLVVDRATGAISLLNGSDAAVEIDGYSLLSDLGALSPADGSWSSLSDQGQPGWQEAAPLATVLSELNPTGTLVLTGGASVSLGSAYRNTQVAFGVNAEDLVFQYSGPNGSLLTGQVTYLGDAPVNNLLLTVDPTTGEAILVNASEFSVAIDGYSILSASGTLRPSDGEWSSLADQGEAGWDEASPDAFSLSELAPEGAVTLAAGESYHLGTLFTLGGAQDLTLEFLQANAAVSESGVVRFALRGDYNQDGVVDAADYTVWRDSVVAQDGAADGSGPNGVPDGVVDQFDYDLWRTHYGASLADVATLAVPEPGALLLMTLASIRTCPRRRRKR
;
A
#
# COMPACT_ATOMS: atom_id res chain seq x y z
N MET A 1 17.26 29.30 -28.93
CA MET A 1 17.50 29.90 -30.26
C MET A 1 17.40 31.43 -30.13
N THR A 2 18.53 32.10 -30.02
CA THR A 2 18.61 33.58 -29.96
C THR A 2 19.84 33.96 -30.77
N LEU A 3 19.63 34.60 -31.92
CA LEU A 3 20.67 34.94 -32.89
C LEU A 3 21.06 36.41 -32.74
N THR A 4 22.29 36.66 -32.29
CA THR A 4 22.91 37.99 -32.34
C THR A 4 23.87 38.03 -33.53
N ALA A 5 23.49 38.72 -34.62
CA ALA A 5 24.32 38.86 -35.81
C ALA A 5 25.15 40.14 -35.75
N VAL A 6 26.49 40.02 -35.77
CA VAL A 6 27.42 41.14 -35.99
C VAL A 6 27.82 41.16 -37.47
N CYS A 7 27.51 42.25 -38.16
CA CYS A 7 27.78 42.45 -39.58
C CYS A 7 29.14 43.15 -39.79
N TYR A 8 30.03 42.58 -40.61
CA TYR A 8 31.18 43.30 -41.19
C TYR A 8 31.14 43.22 -42.72
N ARG A 9 31.25 44.38 -43.37
CA ARG A 9 31.32 44.54 -44.84
C ARG A 9 32.76 44.41 -45.34
N ARG A 10 32.99 43.59 -46.37
CA ARG A 10 33.87 43.85 -47.56
C ARG A 10 33.68 42.77 -48.64
N PRO A 11 34.03 43.05 -49.92
CA PRO A 11 33.30 42.52 -51.08
C PRO A 11 33.91 41.28 -51.75
N ALA A 12 33.02 40.54 -52.41
CA ALA A 12 33.22 39.70 -53.59
C ALA A 12 34.22 38.52 -53.49
N GLY A 13 33.74 37.41 -52.93
CA GLY A 13 34.15 36.06 -53.29
C GLY A 13 32.93 35.15 -53.23
N ILE A 14 32.57 34.51 -54.34
CA ILE A 14 31.48 33.52 -54.39
C ILE A 14 31.93 32.31 -53.56
N VAL A 15 31.36 32.14 -52.37
CA VAL A 15 31.43 30.88 -51.62
C VAL A 15 30.18 30.09 -51.96
N VAL A 16 30.36 28.94 -52.63
CA VAL A 16 29.31 27.93 -52.78
C VAL A 16 29.12 27.29 -51.41
N VAL A 17 28.06 27.69 -50.71
CA VAL A 17 27.62 27.01 -49.49
C VAL A 17 26.84 25.78 -49.94
N ILE A 18 27.45 24.60 -49.81
CA ILE A 18 26.69 23.35 -49.77
C ILE A 18 26.00 23.33 -48.40
N VAL A 19 24.72 23.68 -48.39
CA VAL A 19 23.86 23.45 -47.23
C VAL A 19 23.58 21.95 -47.20
N THR A 20 24.38 21.21 -46.45
CA THR A 20 23.96 19.89 -45.99
C THR A 20 22.82 20.15 -45.00
N ILE A 21 21.58 19.94 -45.44
CA ILE A 21 20.47 19.82 -44.51
C ILE A 21 20.74 18.54 -43.74
N LEU A 22 21.32 18.66 -42.54
CA LEU A 22 21.20 17.63 -41.51
C LEU A 22 19.70 17.60 -41.18
N ILE A 23 19.01 16.68 -41.82
CA ILE A 23 17.74 16.18 -41.32
C ILE A 23 18.10 15.64 -39.94
N GLY A 24 17.62 16.29 -38.88
CA GLY A 24 17.72 15.74 -37.53
C GLY A 24 17.10 14.35 -37.59
N ALA A 25 17.93 13.33 -37.39
CA ALA A 25 17.41 11.99 -37.19
C ALA A 25 16.49 12.06 -35.97
N ALA A 26 15.24 11.67 -36.16
CA ALA A 26 14.36 11.34 -35.05
C ALA A 26 15.05 10.28 -34.16
N ALA A 27 14.74 10.28 -32.87
CA ALA A 27 15.17 9.25 -31.93
C ALA A 27 15.02 7.85 -32.57
N ALA A 28 16.04 7.02 -32.43
CA ALA A 28 16.00 5.66 -32.94
C ALA A 28 14.76 4.92 -32.39
N PRO A 29 14.12 4.03 -33.17
CA PRO A 29 13.10 3.13 -32.65
C PRO A 29 13.75 2.21 -31.59
N ALA A 30 12.97 1.78 -30.58
CA ALA A 30 13.35 0.87 -29.48
C ALA A 30 14.69 0.13 -29.66
N GLN A 31 15.56 0.26 -28.66
CA GLN A 31 16.89 -0.36 -28.66
C GLN A 31 16.78 -1.89 -28.59
N ILE A 32 15.78 -2.38 -27.85
CA ILE A 32 15.45 -3.80 -27.79
C ILE A 32 14.43 -4.12 -28.88
N ALA A 33 14.86 -4.92 -29.86
CA ALA A 33 14.06 -5.18 -31.06
C ALA A 33 12.78 -6.00 -30.82
N THR A 34 12.73 -6.78 -29.73
CA THR A 34 11.57 -7.62 -29.39
C THR A 34 10.73 -6.89 -28.33
N PRO A 35 9.52 -6.41 -28.65
CA PRO A 35 8.68 -5.72 -27.68
C PRO A 35 8.12 -6.71 -26.65
N VAL A 36 7.83 -6.19 -25.46
CA VAL A 36 7.11 -6.88 -24.41
C VAL A 36 5.63 -6.99 -24.79
N VAL A 37 5.14 -8.23 -24.92
CA VAL A 37 3.76 -8.54 -25.31
C VAL A 37 3.07 -9.44 -24.29
N LYS A 38 1.74 -9.36 -24.23
CA LYS A 38 0.89 -10.25 -23.43
C LYS A 38 0.85 -11.64 -24.08
N GLN A 39 1.24 -12.69 -23.35
CA GLN A 39 1.29 -14.08 -23.87
C GLN A 39 0.32 -15.05 -23.16
N GLY A 40 -0.65 -14.51 -22.40
CA GLY A 40 -1.73 -15.27 -21.78
C GLY A 40 -1.71 -15.28 -20.25
N LEU A 41 -0.71 -14.70 -19.60
CA LEU A 41 -0.75 -14.45 -18.17
C LEU A 41 -1.80 -13.37 -17.86
N ARG A 42 -2.85 -13.75 -17.13
CA ARG A 42 -3.94 -12.86 -16.69
C ARG A 42 -4.16 -13.01 -15.19
N VAL A 43 -4.10 -11.93 -14.43
CA VAL A 43 -4.18 -11.96 -12.97
C VAL A 43 -5.23 -10.98 -12.49
N GLU A 44 -6.04 -11.41 -11.53
CA GLU A 44 -7.04 -10.55 -10.93
C GLU A 44 -6.38 -9.62 -9.90
N ILE A 45 -6.88 -8.40 -9.81
CA ILE A 45 -6.50 -7.47 -8.75
C ILE A 45 -7.68 -7.26 -7.82
N SER A 46 -7.40 -7.24 -6.51
CA SER A 46 -8.40 -6.94 -5.48
C SER A 46 -7.83 -5.89 -4.55
N ASP A 47 -8.60 -4.84 -4.28
CA ASP A 47 -8.23 -3.85 -3.27
C ASP A 47 -8.21 -4.53 -1.89
N LEU A 48 -7.18 -4.22 -1.09
CA LEU A 48 -7.04 -4.71 0.28
C LEU A 48 -7.35 -3.59 1.28
N VAL A 49 -6.61 -2.48 1.17
CA VAL A 49 -6.72 -1.35 2.10
C VAL A 49 -6.16 -0.09 1.47
N GLN A 50 -6.85 1.03 1.70
CA GLN A 50 -6.36 2.35 1.35
C GLN A 50 -5.69 3.02 2.55
N MET A 51 -4.39 3.25 2.46
CA MET A 51 -3.58 3.82 3.55
C MET A 51 -3.96 5.26 3.85
N PRO A 52 -4.02 5.68 5.14
CA PRO A 52 -4.61 6.95 5.56
C PRO A 52 -4.01 8.14 4.82
N ALA A 53 -4.82 9.18 4.60
CA ALA A 53 -4.28 10.42 4.05
C ALA A 53 -3.25 11.01 5.04
N THR A 54 -2.03 11.18 4.57
CA THR A 54 -0.93 11.78 5.35
C THR A 54 -0.50 13.13 4.74
N LEU A 55 -1.28 13.66 3.81
CA LEU A 55 -1.07 15.01 3.29
C LEU A 55 -1.31 16.02 4.42
N GLY A 56 -0.45 17.02 4.56
CA GLY A 56 -0.58 18.03 5.61
C GLY A 56 0.10 17.66 6.93
N THR A 57 0.46 16.39 7.14
CA THR A 57 1.27 15.99 8.31
C THR A 57 2.69 16.57 8.23
N VAL A 58 3.19 16.85 7.02
CA VAL A 58 4.55 17.34 6.69
C VAL A 58 4.95 18.73 7.24
N GLY A 59 4.15 19.35 8.12
CA GLY A 59 4.57 20.51 8.93
C GLY A 59 5.10 21.73 8.17
N GLY A 60 4.72 21.92 6.90
CA GLY A 60 5.20 23.02 6.06
C GLY A 60 6.57 22.81 5.40
N LYS A 61 7.21 21.63 5.53
CA LYS A 61 8.47 21.26 4.85
C LYS A 61 8.35 21.13 3.32
N GLY A 62 7.13 21.28 2.79
CA GLY A 62 6.80 20.95 1.42
C GLY A 62 6.65 19.45 1.22
N ASP A 63 6.08 19.04 0.10
CA ASP A 63 5.95 17.64 -0.26
C ASP A 63 6.17 17.48 -1.77
N HIS A 64 6.85 16.40 -2.16
CA HIS A 64 7.12 16.12 -3.56
C HIS A 64 5.83 15.88 -4.36
N SER A 65 4.85 15.19 -3.76
CA SER A 65 3.56 14.89 -4.41
C SER A 65 2.41 15.16 -3.45
N SER A 66 2.02 16.43 -3.36
CA SER A 66 0.89 16.84 -2.51
C SER A 66 -0.47 16.30 -3.00
N SER A 67 -0.56 15.76 -4.22
CA SER A 67 -1.77 15.12 -4.73
C SER A 67 -1.89 13.65 -4.33
N ALA A 68 -0.81 13.01 -3.86
CA ALA A 68 -0.84 11.63 -3.41
C ALA A 68 -1.47 11.50 -2.01
N ARG A 69 -2.34 10.51 -1.80
CA ARG A 69 -3.00 10.26 -0.51
C ARG A 69 -1.98 9.90 0.57
N ALA A 70 -1.22 8.84 0.33
CA ALA A 70 -0.12 8.36 1.16
C ALA A 70 1.05 7.97 0.24
N ARG A 71 2.29 8.34 0.56
CA ARG A 71 3.44 8.06 -0.31
C ARG A 71 4.07 6.71 0.03
N ILE A 72 3.25 5.66 0.03
CA ILE A 72 3.59 4.29 0.47
C ILE A 72 4.71 3.67 -0.36
N ASN A 73 5.76 3.13 0.27
CA ASN A 73 6.94 2.67 -0.49
C ASN A 73 7.30 1.18 -0.36
N PHE A 74 6.99 0.57 0.79
CA PHE A 74 7.14 -0.85 1.04
C PHE A 74 5.93 -1.36 1.85
N LEU A 75 5.51 -2.59 1.54
CA LEU A 75 4.74 -3.47 2.43
C LEU A 75 5.68 -4.63 2.79
N ARG A 76 5.88 -4.90 4.08
CA ARG A 76 6.72 -6.00 4.55
C ARG A 76 6.07 -6.73 5.70
N GLU A 77 6.20 -8.05 5.71
CA GLU A 77 5.87 -8.85 6.88
C GLU A 77 7.05 -8.90 7.84
N SER A 78 6.82 -8.66 9.13
CA SER A 78 7.78 -8.96 10.19
C SER A 78 7.86 -10.48 10.43
N PRO A 79 8.95 -10.98 11.05
CA PRO A 79 9.06 -12.40 11.40
C PRO A 79 7.86 -12.95 12.22
N ASP A 80 7.24 -12.09 13.03
CA ASP A 80 6.07 -12.46 13.86
C ASP A 80 4.72 -12.45 13.12
N GLY A 81 4.71 -12.23 11.79
CA GLY A 81 3.53 -12.36 10.94
C GLY A 81 2.72 -11.08 10.72
N ARG A 82 3.14 -9.93 11.25
CA ARG A 82 2.43 -8.66 11.05
C ARG A 82 2.86 -7.97 9.76
N LEU A 83 1.90 -7.37 9.07
CA LEU A 83 2.16 -6.56 7.87
C LEU A 83 2.41 -5.11 8.23
N PHE A 84 3.50 -4.55 7.73
CA PHE A 84 3.91 -3.16 7.94
C PHE A 84 4.03 -2.39 6.65
N VAL A 85 3.70 -1.10 6.69
CA VAL A 85 3.74 -0.20 5.53
C VAL A 85 4.39 1.11 5.92
N ASN A 86 5.39 1.57 5.17
CA ASN A 86 5.95 2.91 5.37
C ASN A 86 5.38 3.92 4.38
N ASP A 87 5.14 5.13 4.87
CA ASP A 87 4.96 6.33 4.08
C ASP A 87 6.27 7.12 4.02
N LEU A 88 6.66 7.59 2.83
CA LEU A 88 7.81 8.49 2.66
C LEU A 88 7.71 9.76 3.51
N ARG A 89 6.51 10.15 3.97
CA ARG A 89 6.32 11.31 4.87
C ARG A 89 6.75 11.07 6.33
N GLY A 90 7.10 9.84 6.73
CA GLY A 90 7.70 9.55 8.04
C GLY A 90 6.93 8.56 8.91
N GLN A 91 5.75 8.11 8.47
CA GLN A 91 4.95 7.14 9.20
C GLN A 91 5.32 5.71 8.82
N ILE A 92 5.29 4.81 9.78
CA ILE A 92 5.19 3.36 9.57
C ILE A 92 3.88 2.91 10.24
N PHE A 93 3.08 2.16 9.52
CA PHE A 93 1.82 1.57 9.98
C PHE A 93 1.97 0.05 10.07
N THR A 94 1.26 -0.59 10.99
CA THR A 94 0.95 -2.03 10.96
C THR A 94 -0.49 -2.22 10.51
N LEU A 95 -0.80 -3.31 9.81
CA LEU A 95 -2.18 -3.69 9.52
C LEU A 95 -2.69 -4.64 10.61
N ASP A 96 -3.92 -4.42 11.10
CA ASP A 96 -4.57 -5.32 12.06
C ASP A 96 -5.26 -6.52 11.36
N GLY A 97 -5.94 -7.37 12.13
CA GLY A 97 -6.62 -8.55 11.58
C GLY A 97 -7.76 -8.26 10.60
N ALA A 98 -8.26 -7.03 10.56
CA ALA A 98 -9.24 -6.55 9.58
C ALA A 98 -8.56 -5.76 8.44
N ASN A 99 -7.23 -5.86 8.32
CA ASN A 99 -6.37 -5.11 7.41
C ASN A 99 -6.44 -3.59 7.59
N GLN A 100 -6.91 -3.09 8.74
CA GLN A 100 -6.97 -1.66 8.98
C GLN A 100 -5.61 -1.11 9.45
N PRO A 101 -5.21 0.07 8.98
CA PRO A 101 -3.90 0.64 9.27
C PRO A 101 -3.86 1.25 10.68
N GLN A 102 -2.91 0.79 11.48
CA GLN A 102 -2.62 1.28 12.83
C GLN A 102 -1.24 1.96 12.82
N LEU A 103 -1.14 3.21 13.31
CA LEU A 103 0.15 3.91 13.35
C LEU A 103 1.10 3.20 14.32
N PHE A 104 2.23 2.72 13.81
CA PHE A 104 3.25 2.04 14.58
C PHE A 104 4.32 3.01 15.09
N VAL A 105 4.83 3.88 14.21
CA VAL A 105 5.72 4.98 14.58
C VAL A 105 5.55 6.13 13.59
N ASP A 106 5.63 7.36 14.09
CA ASP A 106 5.83 8.55 13.27
C ASP A 106 7.19 9.16 13.63
N VAL A 107 8.17 9.01 12.73
CA VAL A 107 9.55 9.47 12.97
C VAL A 107 9.68 10.99 12.85
N ASP A 108 8.65 11.66 12.33
CA ASP A 108 8.64 13.09 12.14
C ASP A 108 7.28 13.68 12.54
N ALA A 109 6.73 13.27 13.70
CA ALA A 109 5.38 13.63 14.17
C ALA A 109 5.08 15.15 14.26
N ALA A 110 6.12 16.00 14.31
CA ALA A 110 6.00 17.46 14.22
C ALA A 110 6.80 18.05 13.04
N ASN A 111 7.13 17.20 12.07
CA ASN A 111 7.82 17.48 10.82
C ASN A 111 8.92 18.54 10.95
N GLY A 112 9.96 18.24 11.74
CA GLY A 112 11.09 19.13 12.05
C GLY A 112 10.97 19.96 13.32
N GLY A 113 9.85 19.87 14.04
CA GLY A 113 9.67 20.47 15.36
C GLY A 113 10.48 19.77 16.47
N GLY A 114 10.46 20.34 17.69
CA GLY A 114 11.26 19.83 18.81
C GLY A 114 10.93 18.40 19.30
N SER A 115 9.85 17.80 18.80
CA SER A 115 9.45 16.40 19.06
C SER A 115 9.74 15.44 17.89
N SER A 116 10.37 15.92 16.82
CA SER A 116 10.82 15.10 15.69
C SER A 116 11.99 14.22 16.08
N ILE A 117 11.96 12.94 15.66
CA ILE A 117 13.09 12.02 15.84
C ILE A 117 14.21 12.39 14.86
N PHE A 118 13.85 12.79 13.64
CA PHE A 118 14.76 13.21 12.57
C PHE A 118 14.45 14.65 12.08
N PRO A 119 14.86 15.68 12.81
CA PRO A 119 14.50 17.06 12.47
C PRO A 119 14.93 17.49 11.06
N ALA A 120 16.07 16.98 10.59
CA ALA A 120 16.66 17.27 9.28
C ALA A 120 16.10 16.43 8.13
N MET A 121 15.22 15.46 8.40
CA MET A 121 14.58 14.65 7.36
C MET A 121 13.81 15.55 6.39
N SER A 122 13.92 15.26 5.11
CA SER A 122 13.23 16.00 4.05
C SER A 122 12.45 15.07 3.15
N THR A 123 11.23 15.49 2.83
CA THR A 123 10.29 14.81 1.93
C THR A 123 10.31 15.42 0.52
N THR A 124 11.17 16.41 0.30
CA THR A 124 11.32 17.16 -0.96
C THR A 124 12.66 16.85 -1.63
N GLY A 125 12.86 17.33 -2.87
CA GLY A 125 14.14 17.18 -3.58
C GLY A 125 14.27 15.92 -4.43
N GLY A 126 13.25 15.05 -4.45
CA GLY A 126 13.18 13.91 -5.38
C GLY A 126 12.02 12.97 -5.04
N LEU A 127 11.69 12.08 -5.97
CA LEU A 127 10.64 11.05 -5.81
C LEU A 127 10.96 10.03 -4.69
N ALA A 128 12.25 9.89 -4.37
CA ALA A 128 12.77 9.01 -3.33
C ALA A 128 13.05 9.73 -1.99
N ALA A 129 12.70 11.01 -1.85
CA ALA A 129 12.93 11.75 -0.60
C ALA A 129 11.91 11.38 0.48
N GLY A 130 12.39 11.25 1.73
CA GLY A 130 11.57 10.91 2.90
C GLY A 130 12.12 9.75 3.71
N LEU A 131 11.23 9.04 4.41
CA LEU A 131 11.47 7.72 5.00
C LEU A 131 11.40 6.66 3.89
N ILE A 132 12.55 6.27 3.36
CA ILE A 132 12.69 5.50 2.12
C ILE A 132 12.31 4.05 2.34
N SER A 133 12.96 3.39 3.29
CA SER A 133 12.85 1.95 3.48
C SER A 133 12.83 1.61 4.96
N PHE A 134 12.32 0.42 5.27
CA PHE A 134 12.47 -0.22 6.56
C PHE A 134 12.61 -1.74 6.36
N GLN A 135 13.25 -2.43 7.30
CA GLN A 135 13.34 -3.89 7.32
C GLN A 135 13.57 -4.41 8.74
N PHE A 136 12.89 -5.50 9.09
CA PHE A 136 13.09 -6.20 10.36
C PHE A 136 14.33 -7.09 10.30
N HIS A 137 15.06 -7.18 11.42
CA HIS A 137 16.10 -8.20 11.58
C HIS A 137 15.45 -9.60 11.52
N PRO A 138 16.10 -10.64 10.95
CA PRO A 138 15.54 -11.99 10.91
C PRO A 138 15.19 -12.55 12.30
N ASP A 139 15.91 -12.11 13.33
CA ASP A 139 15.71 -12.46 14.74
C ASP A 139 14.84 -11.45 15.52
N PHE A 140 14.00 -10.66 14.83
CA PHE A 140 13.22 -9.57 15.43
C PHE A 140 12.40 -10.00 16.66
N GLU A 141 11.81 -11.19 16.63
CA GLU A 141 11.03 -11.75 17.75
C GLU A 141 11.85 -11.87 19.04
N ASN A 142 13.17 -12.04 18.94
CA ASN A 142 14.05 -12.21 20.09
C ASN A 142 14.84 -10.95 20.42
N ASN A 143 15.20 -10.14 19.43
CA ASN A 143 16.08 -8.98 19.62
C ASN A 143 15.37 -7.62 19.51
N GLY A 144 14.13 -7.59 18.98
CA GLY A 144 13.36 -6.37 18.78
C GLY A 144 13.99 -5.37 17.79
N GLN A 145 14.90 -5.81 16.92
CA GLN A 145 15.65 -4.94 16.03
C GLN A 145 14.99 -4.78 14.66
N PHE A 146 14.86 -3.53 14.22
CA PHE A 146 14.51 -3.19 12.84
C PHE A 146 15.33 -1.98 12.38
N TYR A 147 15.35 -1.75 11.08
CA TYR A 147 16.21 -0.75 10.46
C TYR A 147 15.42 0.13 9.51
N THR A 148 15.84 1.38 9.34
CA THR A 148 15.23 2.32 8.38
C THR A 148 16.28 3.05 7.57
N ILE A 149 15.90 3.49 6.37
CA ILE A 149 16.66 4.46 5.56
C ILE A 149 15.83 5.73 5.42
N HIS A 150 16.42 6.90 5.66
CA HIS A 150 15.80 8.19 5.34
C HIS A 150 16.78 9.18 4.70
N GLY A 151 16.22 10.20 4.04
CA GLY A 151 16.97 11.31 3.44
C GLY A 151 16.90 12.58 4.28
N GLU A 152 18.04 13.25 4.47
CA GLU A 152 18.14 14.54 5.16
C GLU A 152 18.77 15.61 4.27
N ARG A 153 18.33 16.87 4.43
CA ARG A 153 19.01 18.03 3.86
C ARG A 153 20.29 18.29 4.64
N ALA A 154 21.43 18.35 3.96
CA ALA A 154 22.72 18.58 4.62
C ALA A 154 22.78 19.95 5.32
N SER A 155 22.07 20.96 4.82
CA SER A 155 21.97 22.29 5.46
C SER A 155 21.26 22.27 6.81
N ASP A 156 20.42 21.27 7.04
CA ASP A 156 19.57 21.16 8.22
C ASP A 156 20.11 20.13 9.21
N ALA A 157 21.06 19.29 8.76
CA ALA A 157 21.76 18.31 9.58
C ALA A 157 22.90 18.95 10.39
N VAL A 158 23.09 18.47 11.62
CA VAL A 158 24.18 18.91 12.53
C VAL A 158 25.32 17.90 12.63
N VAL A 159 25.15 16.71 12.04
CA VAL A 159 26.09 15.59 12.06
C VAL A 159 26.82 15.53 10.72
N SER A 160 28.13 15.31 10.75
CA SER A 160 28.93 15.07 9.55
C SER A 160 28.74 13.64 9.05
N PRO A 161 28.69 13.39 7.74
CA PRO A 161 28.57 12.03 7.22
C PRO A 161 29.84 11.21 7.48
N ASP A 162 29.66 9.91 7.68
CA ASP A 162 30.74 8.92 7.81
C ASP A 162 31.52 8.80 6.50
N PHE A 163 30.81 8.91 5.37
CA PHE A 163 31.39 8.92 4.03
C PHE A 163 30.79 10.02 3.17
N SER A 164 31.61 10.72 2.40
CA SER A 164 31.13 11.78 1.49
C SER A 164 32.06 12.03 0.30
N THR A 165 32.29 11.05 -0.57
CA THR A 165 32.98 11.35 -1.85
C THR A 165 32.55 10.45 -3.01
N VAL A 166 32.12 11.07 -4.11
CA VAL A 166 32.16 10.49 -5.47
C VAL A 166 33.01 11.38 -6.38
N ASP A 167 33.12 12.65 -6.03
CA ASP A 167 33.70 13.67 -6.88
C ASP A 167 35.11 14.08 -6.44
N LEU A 168 36.13 13.49 -7.07
CA LEU A 168 37.53 13.88 -6.89
C LEU A 168 37.98 15.03 -7.82
N ARG A 169 37.05 15.68 -8.53
CA ARG A 169 37.40 16.77 -9.45
C ARG A 169 37.85 18.02 -8.70
N THR A 170 38.56 18.90 -9.41
CA THR A 170 39.07 20.15 -8.83
C THR A 170 37.95 21.17 -8.69
N GLY A 171 37.61 21.56 -7.46
CA GLY A 171 36.54 22.52 -7.19
C GLY A 171 36.00 22.38 -5.77
N SER A 172 34.99 23.19 -5.43
CA SER A 172 34.21 23.00 -4.21
C SER A 172 32.93 22.28 -4.58
N HIS A 173 32.74 21.10 -3.99
CA HIS A 173 31.56 20.24 -4.17
C HIS A 173 30.94 19.99 -2.80
N PRO A 174 30.08 20.90 -2.30
CA PRO A 174 29.47 20.74 -0.99
C PRO A 174 28.53 19.52 -0.97
N VAL A 175 28.51 18.82 0.16
CA VAL A 175 27.48 17.82 0.43
C VAL A 175 26.15 18.53 0.60
N ASN A 176 25.14 18.10 -0.15
CA ASN A 176 23.81 18.71 -0.20
C ASN A 176 22.75 17.84 0.48
N TRP A 177 22.98 16.52 0.50
CA TRP A 177 22.05 15.54 1.07
C TRP A 177 22.78 14.46 1.84
N HIS A 178 22.12 13.93 2.86
CA HIS A 178 22.56 12.73 3.57
C HIS A 178 21.53 11.62 3.39
N THR A 179 22.00 10.39 3.17
CA THR A 179 21.22 9.16 3.35
C THR A 179 21.65 8.53 4.67
N VAL A 180 20.69 8.22 5.53
CA VAL A 180 20.94 7.77 6.90
C VAL A 180 20.29 6.41 7.12
N ILE A 181 21.09 5.45 7.60
CA ILE A 181 20.65 4.12 8.02
C ILE A 181 20.56 4.14 9.54
N THR A 182 19.40 3.83 10.09
CA THR A 182 19.15 3.82 11.54
C THR A 182 18.76 2.42 12.00
N GLU A 183 19.39 1.92 13.07
CA GLU A 183 18.94 0.77 13.84
C GLU A 183 17.98 1.24 14.93
N TRP A 184 16.89 0.49 15.09
CA TRP A 184 15.89 0.68 16.12
C TRP A 184 15.79 -0.60 16.94
N SER A 185 15.45 -0.43 18.22
CA SER A 185 15.27 -1.52 19.17
C SER A 185 13.96 -1.36 19.91
N MET A 186 13.32 -2.49 20.19
CA MET A 186 12.13 -2.64 20.99
C MET A 186 12.41 -3.56 22.16
N ALA A 187 12.08 -3.12 23.37
CA ALA A 187 12.18 -4.00 24.54
C ALA A 187 11.14 -5.14 24.50
N ASP A 188 9.98 -4.87 23.88
CA ASP A 188 8.91 -5.83 23.63
C ASP A 188 8.58 -5.82 22.13
N PRO A 189 9.04 -6.82 21.36
CA PRO A 189 8.76 -6.91 19.93
C PRO A 189 7.27 -6.98 19.60
N THR A 190 6.44 -7.46 20.53
CA THR A 190 4.98 -7.61 20.33
C THR A 190 4.20 -6.31 20.55
N ALA A 191 4.85 -5.23 20.99
CA ALA A 191 4.20 -3.96 21.20
C ALA A 191 3.55 -3.43 19.90
N SER A 192 2.37 -2.83 20.05
CA SER A 192 1.59 -2.27 18.93
C SER A 192 2.15 -0.95 18.39
N ALA A 193 3.05 -0.29 19.12
CA ALA A 193 3.69 0.96 18.71
C ALA A 193 5.09 1.11 19.32
N TRP A 194 5.97 1.79 18.59
CA TRP A 194 7.31 2.18 19.05
C TRP A 194 7.30 3.63 19.57
N ASN A 195 7.99 3.88 20.69
CA ASN A 195 8.31 5.23 21.15
C ASN A 195 9.61 5.23 21.99
N GLU A 196 10.16 6.42 22.27
CA GLU A 196 11.41 6.54 23.04
C GLU A 196 11.30 6.06 24.51
N ALA A 197 10.11 5.79 25.03
CA ALA A 197 9.95 5.23 26.38
C ALA A 197 10.04 3.70 26.41
N ASN A 198 9.80 3.02 25.29
CA ASN A 198 9.82 1.55 25.17
C ASN A 198 10.85 1.00 24.16
N GLY A 199 11.64 1.88 23.54
CA GLY A 199 12.66 1.53 22.57
C GLY A 199 13.84 2.49 22.56
N SER A 200 14.85 2.16 21.76
CA SER A 200 16.02 3.03 21.52
C SER A 200 16.46 2.93 20.07
N ARG A 201 17.32 3.86 19.62
CA ARG A 201 17.83 3.90 18.26
C ARG A 201 19.30 4.32 18.21
N ARG A 202 20.00 3.92 17.15
CA ARG A 202 21.34 4.41 16.83
C ARG A 202 21.54 4.52 15.32
N GLU A 203 22.38 5.46 14.92
CA GLU A 203 22.80 5.60 13.53
C GLU A 203 23.83 4.50 13.21
N VAL A 204 23.58 3.76 12.13
CA VAL A 204 24.49 2.71 11.63
C VAL A 204 25.46 3.30 10.62
N LEU A 205 24.93 4.08 9.67
CA LEU A 205 25.71 4.67 8.60
C LEU A 205 25.06 5.96 8.11
N ARG A 206 25.86 7.00 7.88
CA ARG A 206 25.46 8.23 7.20
C ARG A 206 26.34 8.52 6.00
N VAL A 207 25.71 8.59 4.83
CA VAL A 207 26.37 8.83 3.55
C VAL A 207 25.98 10.20 3.01
N GLY A 208 26.97 11.05 2.76
CA GLY A 208 26.80 12.36 2.16
C GLY A 208 26.96 12.34 0.64
N THR A 209 26.04 13.00 -0.05
CA THR A 209 26.05 13.11 -1.51
C THR A 209 26.14 14.59 -1.93
N THR A 210 26.84 14.85 -3.02
CA THR A 210 27.03 16.21 -3.56
C THR A 210 25.94 16.61 -4.56
N ALA A 211 24.92 15.76 -4.73
CA ALA A 211 23.86 15.93 -5.70
C ALA A 211 23.01 17.18 -5.41
N ASP A 212 22.66 17.99 -6.41
CA ASP A 212 21.76 19.13 -6.18
C ASP A 212 20.33 18.68 -5.78
N SER A 213 19.90 17.55 -6.35
CA SER A 213 18.63 16.89 -6.05
C SER A 213 18.87 15.49 -5.47
N TYR A 214 17.95 14.99 -4.66
CA TYR A 214 18.08 13.71 -3.99
C TYR A 214 17.68 12.56 -4.92
N PHE A 215 18.65 12.09 -5.71
CA PHE A 215 18.49 11.02 -6.69
C PHE A 215 19.29 9.77 -6.31
N HIS A 216 18.73 8.62 -6.65
CA HIS A 216 19.33 7.28 -6.55
C HIS A 216 20.10 7.00 -5.24
N PRO A 217 19.57 7.34 -4.05
CA PRO A 217 20.22 7.04 -2.78
C PRO A 217 20.24 5.52 -2.53
N TYR A 218 20.77 5.10 -1.37
CA TYR A 218 20.44 3.76 -0.86
C TYR A 218 18.92 3.61 -0.73
N GLY A 219 18.36 2.62 -1.42
CA GLY A 219 16.92 2.50 -1.66
C GLY A 219 16.26 1.34 -0.93
N ASP A 220 17.03 0.34 -0.52
CA ASP A 220 16.50 -0.91 0.02
C ASP A 220 17.45 -1.54 1.05
N ILE A 221 16.85 -2.25 2.02
CA ILE A 221 17.51 -3.05 3.05
C ILE A 221 17.02 -4.50 2.87
N ALA A 222 17.95 -5.45 2.81
CA ALA A 222 17.60 -6.87 2.80
C ALA A 222 18.49 -7.67 3.74
N PHE A 223 17.92 -8.75 4.27
CA PHE A 223 18.65 -9.83 4.90
C PHE A 223 18.39 -11.08 4.06
N ASN A 224 19.36 -11.99 4.01
CA ASN A 224 19.18 -13.27 3.33
C ASN A 224 18.12 -14.10 4.08
N PRO A 225 16.92 -14.34 3.51
CA PRO A 225 15.81 -14.96 4.23
C PRO A 225 15.99 -16.47 4.41
N ILE A 226 16.91 -17.10 3.67
CA ILE A 226 17.17 -18.54 3.78
C ILE A 226 18.27 -18.86 4.81
N ALA A 227 19.09 -17.87 5.18
CA ALA A 227 20.13 -18.06 6.18
C ALA A 227 19.51 -18.34 7.56
N GLN A 228 20.10 -19.27 8.30
CA GLN A 228 19.64 -19.71 9.62
C GLN A 228 20.66 -19.34 10.71
N PRO A 229 20.25 -19.23 11.99
CA PRO A 229 21.18 -18.98 13.08
C PRO A 229 22.41 -19.90 13.06
N GLY A 230 23.58 -19.30 12.89
CA GLY A 230 24.87 -20.00 12.78
C GLY A 230 25.46 -20.05 11.37
N ASP A 231 24.67 -19.77 10.34
CA ASP A 231 25.17 -19.53 8.99
C ASP A 231 25.97 -18.22 8.95
N ALA A 232 26.99 -18.16 8.10
CA ALA A 232 27.84 -16.98 7.98
C ALA A 232 27.08 -15.73 7.54
N ASP A 233 25.98 -15.91 6.79
CA ASP A 233 25.17 -14.82 6.24
C ASP A 233 23.94 -14.47 7.11
N TYR A 234 23.72 -15.19 8.23
CA TYR A 234 22.58 -14.90 9.11
C TYR A 234 22.74 -13.56 9.81
N GLY A 235 21.74 -12.70 9.63
CA GLY A 235 21.76 -11.34 10.19
C GLY A 235 22.70 -10.37 9.46
N MET A 236 23.27 -10.76 8.31
CA MET A 236 24.04 -9.85 7.47
C MET A 236 23.10 -8.96 6.66
N MET A 237 23.31 -7.65 6.76
CA MET A 237 22.51 -6.64 6.10
C MET A 237 23.11 -6.29 4.74
N TYR A 238 22.28 -6.33 3.72
CA TYR A 238 22.56 -5.82 2.39
C TYR A 238 21.86 -4.48 2.19
N LEU A 239 22.55 -3.51 1.58
CA LEU A 239 22.00 -2.21 1.24
C LEU A 239 22.24 -1.95 -0.25
N SER A 240 21.17 -1.70 -0.99
CA SER A 240 21.24 -1.45 -2.43
C SER A 240 21.28 0.05 -2.71
N GLY A 241 22.31 0.51 -3.42
CA GLY A 241 22.55 1.92 -3.74
C GLY A 241 22.60 2.21 -5.24
N GLY A 242 22.72 3.51 -5.56
CA GLY A 242 22.88 3.99 -6.92
C GLY A 242 24.02 5.01 -7.05
N ASP A 243 24.09 5.66 -8.20
CA ASP A 243 25.11 6.64 -8.55
C ASP A 243 24.91 8.03 -7.91
N TRP A 244 23.90 8.17 -7.05
CA TRP A 244 23.51 9.42 -6.39
C TRP A 244 23.21 10.58 -7.37
N GLY A 245 22.77 10.27 -8.59
CA GLY A 245 22.49 11.26 -9.64
C GLY A 245 23.75 11.85 -10.29
N TYR A 246 24.92 11.18 -10.15
CA TYR A 246 26.19 11.68 -10.65
C TYR A 246 26.20 11.94 -12.17
N ILE A 247 25.61 11.03 -12.96
CA ILE A 247 25.52 11.17 -14.43
C ILE A 247 24.42 12.16 -14.85
N ASN A 248 23.35 12.32 -14.06
CA ASN A 248 22.24 13.25 -14.31
C ASN A 248 22.59 14.74 -14.12
N GLY A 249 23.88 15.11 -14.12
CA GLY A 249 24.33 16.48 -13.88
C GLY A 249 24.08 16.97 -12.45
N ALA A 250 23.87 16.06 -11.48
CA ALA A 250 23.75 16.43 -10.07
C ALA A 250 25.10 16.36 -9.34
N GLY A 251 26.06 15.55 -9.82
CA GLY A 251 27.41 15.50 -9.25
C GLY A 251 28.29 16.70 -9.63
N ALA A 252 28.03 17.39 -10.75
CA ALA A 252 28.64 18.66 -11.15
C ALA A 252 27.57 19.56 -11.78
N PRO A 253 27.72 20.90 -11.75
CA PRO A 253 26.75 21.80 -12.37
C PRO A 253 26.44 21.39 -13.80
N GLN A 254 25.15 21.27 -14.13
CA GLN A 254 24.67 20.94 -15.48
C GLN A 254 25.37 21.84 -16.52
N GLY A 255 26.08 21.23 -17.48
CA GLY A 255 26.90 21.93 -18.48
C GLY A 255 28.37 22.21 -18.09
N SER A 256 28.89 21.63 -17.01
CA SER A 256 30.34 21.64 -16.69
C SER A 256 31.12 20.76 -17.68
N PRO A 257 32.37 21.13 -18.07
CA PRO A 257 33.26 20.26 -18.87
C PRO A 257 33.66 18.94 -18.17
N THR A 258 33.15 18.72 -16.95
CA THR A 258 33.34 17.51 -16.17
C THR A 258 32.10 16.65 -16.00
N GLU A 259 30.98 16.98 -16.64
CA GLU A 259 29.81 16.09 -16.76
C GLU A 259 30.27 14.64 -16.99
N GLY A 260 29.98 13.75 -16.00
CA GLY A 260 30.37 12.35 -15.93
C GLY A 260 31.85 12.03 -16.19
N GLN A 261 32.66 11.79 -15.15
CA GLN A 261 33.86 10.95 -15.31
C GLN A 261 33.42 9.50 -15.02
N PRO A 262 33.14 8.65 -16.02
CA PRO A 262 32.51 7.34 -15.79
C PRO A 262 33.34 6.45 -14.86
N GLY A 263 34.67 6.62 -14.89
CA GLY A 263 35.59 5.95 -13.98
C GLY A 263 35.33 6.22 -12.50
N GLN A 264 34.63 7.30 -12.12
CA GLN A 264 34.30 7.59 -10.72
C GLN A 264 33.26 6.63 -10.15
N LEU A 265 32.34 6.12 -10.98
CA LEU A 265 31.30 5.17 -10.57
C LEU A 265 31.77 3.71 -10.63
N GLN A 266 33.02 3.51 -11.02
CA GLN A 266 33.70 2.22 -11.10
C GLN A 266 34.81 2.10 -10.04
N ARG A 267 34.88 3.06 -9.11
CA ARG A 267 35.85 3.10 -8.02
C ARG A 267 35.40 2.23 -6.85
N LEU A 268 36.35 1.54 -6.22
CA LEU A 268 36.11 0.76 -5.01
C LEU A 268 36.40 1.54 -3.72
N ASP A 269 36.99 2.73 -3.80
CA ASP A 269 37.12 3.65 -2.67
C ASP A 269 35.90 4.60 -2.55
N SER A 270 34.76 4.22 -3.12
CA SER A 270 33.50 4.97 -3.06
C SER A 270 32.29 4.05 -2.83
N LEU A 271 31.33 4.56 -2.05
CA LEU A 271 30.04 3.92 -1.81
C LEU A 271 28.95 4.24 -2.84
N ALA A 272 29.28 5.02 -3.88
CA ALA A 272 28.35 5.25 -4.97
C ALA A 272 28.36 4.06 -5.93
N SER A 273 27.22 3.83 -6.59
CA SER A 273 27.04 2.75 -7.54
C SER A 273 27.26 1.35 -6.94
N SER A 274 27.17 1.20 -5.62
CA SER A 274 27.47 -0.05 -4.91
C SER A 274 26.24 -0.65 -4.21
N LEU A 275 26.24 -1.97 -4.14
CA LEU A 275 25.52 -2.76 -3.15
C LEU A 275 26.52 -3.18 -2.08
N ILE A 276 26.23 -2.84 -0.81
CA ILE A 276 27.12 -3.12 0.31
C ILE A 276 26.55 -4.21 1.22
N ARG A 277 27.43 -4.96 1.88
CA ARG A 277 27.09 -6.01 2.84
C ARG A 277 27.82 -5.76 4.16
N ILE A 278 27.07 -5.68 5.26
CA ILE A 278 27.60 -5.37 6.59
C ILE A 278 26.99 -6.32 7.64
N ASP A 279 27.72 -6.57 8.72
CA ASP A 279 27.09 -7.02 9.97
C ASP A 279 26.64 -5.75 10.70
N PRO A 280 25.32 -5.49 10.80
CA PRO A 280 24.84 -4.21 11.31
C PRO A 280 25.22 -3.96 12.77
N ARG A 281 25.67 -4.98 13.51
CA ARG A 281 26.08 -4.84 14.92
C ARG A 281 27.38 -4.05 15.03
N SER A 282 27.43 -3.16 16.03
CA SER A 282 28.62 -2.37 16.36
C SER A 282 29.85 -3.29 16.60
N PRO A 283 31.06 -2.87 16.19
CA PRO A 283 32.31 -3.57 16.51
C PRO A 283 32.52 -3.81 18.01
N SER A 284 31.92 -2.98 18.85
CA SER A 284 31.93 -3.16 20.31
C SER A 284 31.15 -4.41 20.78
N VAL A 285 30.21 -4.89 19.97
CA VAL A 285 29.39 -6.09 20.22
C VAL A 285 30.04 -7.32 19.60
N THR A 286 30.51 -7.22 18.36
CA THR A 286 31.05 -8.35 17.59
C THR A 286 32.53 -8.63 17.91
N GLY A 287 33.29 -7.61 18.29
CA GLY A 287 34.75 -7.65 18.37
C GLY A 287 35.45 -7.73 16.99
N GLY A 288 34.71 -7.56 15.90
CA GLY A 288 35.20 -7.65 14.53
C GLY A 288 35.82 -6.34 14.01
N GLN A 289 36.14 -6.34 12.71
CA GLN A 289 36.67 -5.17 12.03
C GLN A 289 35.60 -4.09 11.91
N ALA A 290 35.94 -2.86 12.32
CA ALA A 290 35.06 -1.70 12.18
C ALA A 290 34.96 -1.29 10.71
N GLY A 291 33.73 -1.01 10.25
CA GLY A 291 33.50 -0.32 8.99
C GLY A 291 33.62 1.20 9.12
N ILE A 292 33.26 1.93 8.07
CA ILE A 292 33.28 3.39 8.10
C ILE A 292 32.23 4.00 9.04
N GLY A 293 31.12 3.30 9.29
CA GLY A 293 30.08 3.67 10.25
C GLY A 293 30.14 2.81 11.53
N ASP A 294 29.07 2.81 12.33
CA ASP A 294 29.00 1.99 13.55
C ASP A 294 28.46 0.58 13.24
N TYR A 295 29.23 -0.20 12.48
CA TYR A 295 28.93 -1.60 12.14
C TYR A 295 30.21 -2.39 11.91
N THR A 296 30.06 -3.71 11.78
CA THR A 296 31.16 -4.64 11.59
C THR A 296 31.24 -5.09 10.14
N ILE A 297 32.46 -5.18 9.61
CA ILE A 297 32.74 -5.74 8.28
C ILE A 297 32.74 -7.27 8.36
N PRO A 298 31.90 -7.97 7.56
CA PRO A 298 31.99 -9.41 7.39
C PRO A 298 33.34 -9.79 6.77
N SER A 299 34.09 -10.70 7.39
CA SER A 299 35.44 -11.07 6.94
C SER A 299 35.50 -11.79 5.60
N ASP A 300 34.35 -12.23 5.09
CA ASP A 300 34.16 -12.93 3.81
C ASP A 300 33.61 -12.01 2.71
N ASN A 301 33.52 -10.69 2.94
CA ASN A 301 33.22 -9.74 1.88
C ASN A 301 34.31 -9.77 0.79
N PRO A 302 33.93 -9.57 -0.49
CA PRO A 302 34.83 -9.80 -1.63
C PRO A 302 36.02 -8.84 -1.70
N PHE A 303 35.89 -7.65 -1.11
CA PHE A 303 36.94 -6.62 -1.11
C PHE A 303 37.67 -6.47 0.22
N VAL A 304 37.49 -7.41 1.16
CA VAL A 304 38.33 -7.51 2.36
C VAL A 304 39.70 -8.09 1.97
N ASP A 305 40.47 -7.28 1.25
CA ASP A 305 41.73 -7.67 0.61
C ASP A 305 42.95 -6.92 1.19
N GLY A 306 42.71 -5.91 2.03
CA GLY A 306 43.73 -5.08 2.67
C GLY A 306 44.29 -3.97 1.78
N ASP A 307 43.69 -3.70 0.61
CA ASP A 307 44.01 -2.54 -0.21
C ASP A 307 43.33 -1.29 0.40
N PRO A 308 44.08 -0.23 0.76
CA PRO A 308 43.47 1.00 1.28
C PRO A 308 42.63 1.78 0.25
N ASN A 309 42.60 1.35 -1.02
CA ASN A 309 41.78 1.94 -2.09
C ASN A 309 40.53 1.11 -2.41
N THR A 310 40.20 0.13 -1.57
CA THR A 310 38.96 -0.62 -1.62
C THR A 310 38.20 -0.40 -0.30
N LEU A 311 36.89 -0.25 -0.39
CA LEU A 311 35.99 -0.23 0.75
C LEU A 311 35.52 -1.66 0.99
N ASP A 312 35.88 -2.20 2.14
CA ASP A 312 35.59 -3.56 2.56
C ASP A 312 34.07 -3.84 2.68
N GLU A 313 33.24 -2.79 2.73
CA GLU A 313 31.78 -2.83 2.69
C GLU A 313 31.22 -3.33 1.36
N ILE A 314 31.93 -3.08 0.26
CA ILE A 314 31.40 -3.32 -1.08
C ILE A 314 31.22 -4.82 -1.27
N TYR A 315 30.02 -5.20 -1.68
CA TYR A 315 29.70 -6.58 -2.06
C TYR A 315 29.60 -6.72 -3.58
N ALA A 316 29.02 -5.73 -4.25
CA ALA A 316 29.04 -5.61 -5.70
C ALA A 316 28.87 -4.14 -6.13
N PHE A 317 29.19 -3.79 -7.37
CA PHE A 317 29.19 -2.39 -7.81
C PHE A 317 28.90 -2.23 -9.30
N GLY A 318 28.77 -0.98 -9.77
CA GLY A 318 28.43 -0.67 -11.16
C GLY A 318 26.92 -0.59 -11.42
N PHE A 319 26.13 -0.21 -10.42
CA PHE A 319 24.69 0.04 -10.57
C PHE A 319 24.39 1.52 -10.82
N ARG A 320 23.47 1.84 -11.73
CA ARG A 320 22.94 3.20 -11.84
C ARG A 320 22.05 3.54 -10.65
N ASN A 321 21.05 2.71 -10.43
CA ASN A 321 20.10 2.83 -9.34
C ASN A 321 19.62 1.43 -8.99
N GLY A 322 20.45 0.67 -8.26
CA GLY A 322 20.07 -0.62 -7.72
C GLY A 322 18.90 -0.42 -6.77
N HIS A 323 17.68 -0.62 -7.27
CA HIS A 323 16.47 -0.07 -6.67
C HIS A 323 15.85 -1.02 -5.64
N ARG A 324 15.66 -2.30 -5.98
CA ARG A 324 15.06 -3.31 -5.09
C ARG A 324 15.82 -4.62 -5.15
N MET A 325 15.99 -5.25 -3.99
CA MET A 325 16.61 -6.55 -3.82
C MET A 325 15.55 -7.64 -3.68
N VAL A 326 15.74 -8.77 -4.37
CA VAL A 326 14.83 -9.91 -4.34
C VAL A 326 15.64 -11.19 -4.16
N TRP A 327 15.40 -11.89 -3.06
CA TRP A 327 16.00 -13.19 -2.80
C TRP A 327 15.09 -14.31 -3.32
N ASP A 328 15.68 -15.32 -3.93
CA ASP A 328 15.00 -16.60 -4.14
C ASP A 328 15.32 -17.59 -2.99
N THR A 329 14.49 -18.62 -2.92
CA THR A 329 14.56 -19.76 -2.00
C THR A 329 15.84 -20.60 -2.10
N ASP A 330 16.64 -20.44 -3.14
CA ASP A 330 17.96 -21.09 -3.29
C ASP A 330 19.14 -20.20 -2.87
N GLY A 331 18.87 -18.98 -2.41
CA GLY A 331 19.89 -18.01 -2.00
C GLY A 331 20.43 -17.15 -3.13
N THR A 332 19.86 -17.23 -4.34
CA THR A 332 20.18 -16.29 -5.41
C THR A 332 19.59 -14.92 -5.08
N LEU A 333 20.43 -13.89 -5.09
CA LEU A 333 20.02 -12.50 -4.96
C LEU A 333 19.91 -11.85 -6.35
N PHE A 334 18.78 -11.18 -6.59
CA PHE A 334 18.59 -10.32 -7.74
C PHE A 334 18.43 -8.86 -7.32
N VAL A 335 18.84 -7.94 -8.19
CA VAL A 335 18.61 -6.49 -8.01
C VAL A 335 17.97 -5.93 -9.27
N THR A 336 16.84 -5.25 -9.13
CA THR A 336 16.29 -4.45 -10.23
C THR A 336 17.03 -3.11 -10.30
N SER A 337 17.54 -2.73 -11.46
CA SER A 337 18.25 -1.45 -11.68
C SER A 337 17.46 -0.55 -12.63
N VAL A 338 17.23 0.70 -12.19
CA VAL A 338 16.54 1.69 -13.03
C VAL A 338 17.51 2.32 -14.02
N GLY A 339 17.20 2.16 -15.30
CA GLY A 339 17.95 2.64 -16.45
C GLY A 339 18.08 4.15 -16.53
N HIS A 340 18.98 4.64 -17.39
CA HIS A 340 19.13 6.08 -17.61
C HIS A 340 18.10 6.64 -18.57
N ALA A 341 18.10 6.11 -19.79
CA ALA A 341 17.30 6.62 -20.88
C ALA A 341 16.79 5.51 -21.81
N ASN A 342 17.39 4.31 -21.75
CA ASN A 342 17.20 3.30 -22.80
C ASN A 342 16.75 1.93 -22.27
N VAL A 343 17.27 1.44 -21.14
CA VAL A 343 17.04 0.05 -20.72
C VAL A 343 16.80 -0.08 -19.23
N GLU A 344 15.74 -0.78 -18.85
CA GLU A 344 15.48 -1.22 -17.48
C GLU A 344 16.01 -2.65 -17.27
N GLU A 345 16.57 -2.94 -16.09
CA GLU A 345 17.43 -4.10 -15.89
C GLU A 345 17.06 -4.93 -14.65
N ILE A 346 17.27 -6.24 -14.74
CA ILE A 346 17.30 -7.15 -13.59
C ILE A 346 18.66 -7.86 -13.58
N GLU A 347 19.42 -7.63 -12.51
CA GLU A 347 20.76 -8.18 -12.30
C GLU A 347 20.72 -9.42 -11.41
N ARG A 348 21.51 -10.45 -11.73
CA ARG A 348 21.79 -11.56 -10.82
C ARG A 348 23.09 -11.30 -10.08
N ILE A 349 23.02 -11.15 -8.76
CA ILE A 349 24.13 -10.68 -7.97
C ILE A 349 25.15 -11.78 -7.69
N VAL A 350 26.42 -11.49 -7.97
CA VAL A 350 27.59 -12.27 -7.55
C VAL A 350 28.53 -11.41 -6.70
N PRO A 351 29.20 -11.99 -5.67
CA PRO A 351 30.20 -11.27 -4.87
C PRO A 351 31.34 -10.72 -5.74
N GLY A 352 31.65 -9.43 -5.60
CA GLY A 352 32.67 -8.72 -6.36
C GLY A 352 32.24 -8.29 -7.77
N GLY A 353 31.01 -8.61 -8.18
CA GLY A 353 30.52 -8.37 -9.54
C GLY A 353 30.46 -6.88 -9.91
N ASN A 354 30.77 -6.60 -11.18
CA ASN A 354 30.73 -5.26 -11.79
C ASN A 354 29.63 -5.18 -12.86
N TYR A 355 28.55 -4.46 -12.60
CA TYR A 355 27.40 -4.33 -13.54
C TYR A 355 27.55 -3.16 -14.52
N GLY A 356 28.76 -2.61 -14.63
CA GLY A 356 29.19 -1.81 -15.78
C GLY A 356 28.72 -0.36 -15.85
N TRP A 357 27.79 0.11 -15.01
CA TRP A 357 27.40 1.52 -15.01
C TRP A 357 28.60 2.44 -14.69
N ALA A 358 28.86 3.53 -15.42
CA ALA A 358 28.05 4.13 -16.49
C ALA A 358 28.57 3.85 -17.91
N LEU A 359 29.32 2.77 -18.10
CA LEU A 359 29.89 2.37 -19.40
C LEU A 359 28.98 1.38 -20.14
N ARG A 360 28.14 0.64 -19.40
CA ARG A 360 27.07 -0.21 -19.93
C ARG A 360 25.70 0.30 -19.45
N GLU A 361 24.69 0.09 -20.27
CA GLU A 361 23.28 0.25 -19.93
C GLU A 361 22.52 -0.88 -20.65
N GLY A 362 22.04 -1.83 -19.88
CA GLY A 362 21.64 -3.14 -20.35
C GLY A 362 22.81 -3.88 -21.00
N THR A 363 22.49 -4.61 -22.06
CA THR A 363 23.42 -5.29 -22.95
C THR A 363 24.14 -4.36 -23.94
N PHE A 364 24.03 -3.04 -23.79
CA PHE A 364 24.56 -2.05 -24.73
C PHE A 364 25.75 -1.27 -24.16
N VAL A 365 26.55 -0.73 -25.07
CA VAL A 365 27.57 0.27 -24.74
C VAL A 365 26.89 1.61 -24.55
N ASN A 366 26.99 2.20 -23.36
CA ASN A 366 26.47 3.55 -23.12
C ASN A 366 27.36 4.59 -23.81
N GLY A 367 26.79 5.72 -24.24
CA GLY A 367 27.52 6.77 -24.93
C GLY A 367 28.69 7.34 -24.13
N ASN A 368 28.70 7.20 -22.81
CA ASN A 368 29.84 7.54 -21.95
C ASN A 368 31.12 6.72 -22.22
N ASP A 369 31.04 5.53 -22.82
CA ASP A 369 32.21 4.72 -23.17
C ASP A 369 32.83 5.13 -24.52
N LEU A 370 33.51 6.29 -24.51
CA LEU A 370 34.22 6.83 -25.67
C LEU A 370 35.29 5.88 -26.24
N SER A 371 35.86 5.00 -25.42
CA SER A 371 36.88 4.03 -25.84
C SER A 371 36.31 2.95 -26.75
N ASN A 372 35.04 2.59 -26.55
CA ASN A 372 34.45 1.40 -27.13
C ASN A 372 33.22 1.69 -28.00
N GLY A 373 33.16 2.90 -28.58
CA GLY A 373 32.16 3.25 -29.60
C GLY A 373 31.06 4.21 -29.15
N GLY A 374 31.07 4.61 -27.87
CA GLY A 374 30.24 5.71 -27.37
C GLY A 374 30.63 7.06 -27.98
N ASN A 375 29.73 8.03 -27.88
CA ASN A 375 29.88 9.37 -28.47
C ASN A 375 29.95 10.51 -27.44
N GLY A 376 29.90 10.19 -26.15
CA GLY A 376 29.90 11.11 -25.03
C GLY A 376 28.51 11.57 -24.59
N ASP A 377 27.44 11.01 -25.16
CA ASP A 377 26.05 11.31 -24.80
C ASP A 377 25.45 10.15 -23.99
N ALA A 378 25.30 10.35 -22.68
CA ALA A 378 24.82 9.32 -21.77
C ALA A 378 23.37 8.88 -22.05
N ASP A 379 22.58 9.70 -22.74
CA ASP A 379 21.21 9.39 -23.14
C ASP A 379 21.15 8.40 -24.33
N GLN A 380 22.31 8.04 -24.92
CA GLN A 380 22.40 7.15 -26.07
C GLN A 380 23.12 5.86 -25.74
N VAL A 381 22.67 4.78 -26.37
CA VAL A 381 23.31 3.47 -26.34
C VAL A 381 23.66 2.98 -27.73
N PHE A 382 24.67 2.11 -27.81
CA PHE A 382 25.20 1.54 -29.04
C PHE A 382 25.29 0.01 -28.92
N PRO A 383 25.07 -0.75 -30.02
CA PRO A 383 25.21 -2.20 -29.98
C PRO A 383 26.60 -2.60 -29.48
N ASN A 384 26.64 -3.50 -28.50
CA ASN A 384 27.90 -3.99 -27.95
C ASN A 384 28.61 -4.90 -28.98
N ASN A 385 29.59 -4.32 -29.69
CA ASN A 385 30.48 -5.03 -30.60
C ASN A 385 31.93 -5.03 -30.07
N VAL A 386 32.09 -4.83 -28.76
CA VAL A 386 33.40 -4.83 -28.11
C VAL A 386 33.89 -6.27 -28.05
N PRO A 387 35.11 -6.58 -28.52
CA PRO A 387 35.67 -7.91 -28.32
C PRO A 387 35.77 -8.22 -26.83
N ASP A 388 35.39 -9.42 -26.39
CA ASP A 388 35.30 -9.80 -24.96
C ASP A 388 36.57 -9.41 -24.16
N ALA A 389 37.76 -9.60 -24.73
CA ALA A 389 39.03 -9.24 -24.10
C ALA A 389 39.24 -7.72 -23.85
N LEU A 390 38.38 -6.88 -24.39
CA LEU A 390 38.33 -5.42 -24.21
C LEU A 390 37.04 -4.97 -23.52
N ASP A 391 36.10 -5.89 -23.29
CA ASP A 391 34.83 -5.61 -22.60
C ASP A 391 35.02 -5.69 -21.08
N VAL A 392 35.96 -4.87 -20.62
CA VAL A 392 36.45 -4.82 -19.25
C VAL A 392 36.59 -3.37 -18.81
N ASP A 393 36.62 -3.16 -17.51
CA ASP A 393 36.83 -1.83 -16.95
C ASP A 393 38.30 -1.35 -17.01
N PHE A 394 38.57 -0.19 -16.42
CA PHE A 394 39.91 0.40 -16.42
C PHE A 394 40.95 -0.41 -15.62
N ARG A 395 40.52 -1.38 -14.81
CA ARG A 395 41.37 -2.34 -14.09
C ARG A 395 41.57 -3.63 -14.87
N GLY A 396 40.74 -3.87 -15.89
CA GLY A 396 40.73 -5.10 -16.67
C GLY A 396 39.76 -6.15 -16.13
N GLU A 397 38.82 -5.76 -15.26
CA GLU A 397 37.78 -6.65 -14.73
C GLU A 397 36.56 -6.68 -15.68
N GLU A 398 36.00 -7.87 -15.89
CA GLU A 398 34.85 -8.10 -16.78
C GLU A 398 33.58 -7.41 -16.27
N TYR A 399 32.76 -6.95 -17.20
CA TYR A 399 31.40 -6.51 -16.91
C TYR A 399 30.43 -7.69 -16.86
N LEU A 400 29.44 -7.60 -15.98
CA LEU A 400 28.34 -8.55 -15.85
C LEU A 400 27.06 -7.91 -16.38
N TYR A 401 26.31 -8.69 -17.16
CA TYR A 401 25.14 -8.26 -17.88
C TYR A 401 23.82 -8.71 -17.21
N PRO A 402 22.72 -7.96 -17.44
CA PRO A 402 21.44 -8.28 -16.84
C PRO A 402 20.89 -9.61 -17.33
N VAL A 403 20.20 -10.32 -16.44
CA VAL A 403 19.55 -11.59 -16.76
C VAL A 403 18.19 -11.41 -17.45
N ALA A 404 17.58 -10.24 -17.30
CA ALA A 404 16.39 -9.80 -18.01
C ALA A 404 16.42 -8.27 -18.17
N GLN A 405 15.87 -7.77 -19.25
CA GLN A 405 15.83 -6.33 -19.54
C GLN A 405 14.61 -5.99 -20.41
N TYR A 406 14.16 -4.74 -20.38
CA TYR A 406 13.13 -4.23 -21.29
C TYR A 406 13.38 -2.76 -21.67
N ASP A 407 12.78 -2.33 -22.78
CA ASP A 407 13.05 -1.02 -23.37
C ASP A 407 12.40 0.10 -22.55
N HIS A 408 13.10 1.22 -22.40
CA HIS A 408 12.60 2.38 -21.65
C HIS A 408 11.37 3.03 -22.34
N GLY A 409 11.13 2.74 -23.62
CA GLY A 409 9.90 3.10 -24.32
C GLY A 409 8.69 2.24 -23.95
N GLU A 410 8.90 1.08 -23.33
CA GLU A 410 7.86 0.17 -22.86
C GLU A 410 7.57 0.32 -21.36
N GLY A 411 8.52 0.84 -20.58
CA GLY A 411 8.32 1.36 -19.24
C GLY A 411 9.44 2.32 -18.85
N ASN A 412 9.16 3.28 -17.97
CA ASN A 412 10.05 4.42 -17.72
C ASN A 412 10.93 4.28 -16.45
N ALA A 413 10.62 3.33 -15.56
CA ALA A 413 11.44 3.02 -14.40
C ALA A 413 10.95 1.73 -13.73
N ILE A 414 11.80 0.71 -13.63
CA ILE A 414 11.45 -0.55 -12.96
C ILE A 414 11.13 -0.33 -11.47
N ALA A 415 9.99 -0.86 -11.02
CA ALA A 415 9.45 -0.69 -9.67
C ALA A 415 10.09 -1.61 -8.62
N GLY A 416 10.82 -2.62 -9.07
CA GLY A 416 11.11 -3.82 -8.28
C GLY A 416 10.15 -4.95 -8.64
N GLY A 417 10.16 -6.00 -7.84
CA GLY A 417 9.31 -7.16 -8.03
C GLY A 417 9.57 -8.23 -6.98
N VAL A 418 9.04 -9.43 -7.23
CA VAL A 418 9.11 -10.59 -6.34
C VAL A 418 9.24 -11.85 -7.18
N ILE A 419 9.90 -12.86 -6.66
CA ILE A 419 9.86 -14.20 -7.25
C ILE A 419 8.65 -14.92 -6.66
N TYR A 420 7.67 -15.26 -7.48
CA TYR A 420 6.44 -15.85 -6.98
C TYR A 420 6.65 -17.31 -6.54
N ARG A 421 6.43 -17.53 -5.25
CA ARG A 421 6.48 -18.84 -4.57
C ARG A 421 5.19 -19.15 -3.82
N GLY A 422 4.20 -18.26 -3.90
CA GLY A 422 2.86 -18.48 -3.39
C GLY A 422 2.11 -19.55 -4.18
N SER A 423 0.90 -19.85 -3.71
CA SER A 423 0.09 -20.94 -4.24
C SER A 423 -1.23 -20.47 -4.85
N ALA A 424 -1.68 -19.25 -4.53
CA ALA A 424 -2.95 -18.73 -5.03
C ALA A 424 -2.96 -18.49 -6.55
N ILE A 425 -1.81 -18.26 -7.19
CA ILE A 425 -1.68 -17.90 -8.61
C ILE A 425 -0.75 -18.89 -9.36
N PRO A 426 -1.15 -20.15 -9.58
CA PRO A 426 -0.23 -21.20 -10.08
C PRO A 426 0.51 -20.86 -11.38
N GLN A 427 -0.12 -20.11 -12.29
CA GLN A 427 0.49 -19.70 -13.56
C GLN A 427 1.64 -18.69 -13.42
N LEU A 428 1.77 -18.02 -12.26
CA LEU A 428 2.91 -17.15 -11.95
C LEU A 428 4.03 -17.91 -11.22
N TYR A 429 3.79 -19.13 -10.74
CA TYR A 429 4.77 -19.88 -9.96
C TYR A 429 6.05 -20.08 -10.77
N GLY A 430 7.20 -19.84 -10.15
CA GLY A 430 8.48 -19.92 -10.86
C GLY A 430 8.92 -18.61 -11.53
N LYS A 431 8.05 -17.60 -11.63
CA LYS A 431 8.37 -16.36 -12.35
C LYS A 431 8.80 -15.24 -11.42
N PHE A 432 9.71 -14.40 -11.91
CA PHE A 432 9.96 -13.07 -11.36
C PHE A 432 8.85 -12.15 -11.86
N ILE A 433 8.00 -11.68 -10.96
CA ILE A 433 6.91 -10.74 -11.24
C ILE A 433 7.40 -9.35 -10.85
N PHE A 434 7.40 -8.42 -11.80
CA PHE A 434 7.91 -7.06 -11.62
C PHE A 434 7.03 -6.07 -12.38
N GLY A 435 7.34 -4.79 -12.32
CA GLY A 435 6.53 -3.80 -13.03
C GLY A 435 7.20 -2.46 -13.17
N ASP A 436 6.48 -1.52 -13.78
CA ASP A 436 6.95 -0.18 -14.05
C ASP A 436 6.33 0.85 -13.09
N ILE A 437 7.16 1.72 -12.51
CA ILE A 437 6.76 2.75 -11.57
C ILE A 437 5.75 3.71 -12.21
N VAL A 438 5.96 4.13 -13.46
CA VAL A 438 5.26 5.28 -14.02
C VAL A 438 3.90 4.88 -14.58
N ASN A 439 3.87 3.84 -15.43
CA ASN A 439 2.66 3.40 -16.13
C ASN A 439 1.94 2.25 -15.41
N GLY A 440 2.57 1.61 -14.43
CA GLY A 440 1.95 0.53 -13.64
C GLY A 440 1.77 -0.79 -14.39
N ARG A 441 2.40 -0.97 -15.55
CA ARG A 441 2.42 -2.28 -16.24
C ARG A 441 3.12 -3.31 -15.35
N ILE A 442 2.63 -4.55 -15.41
CA ILE A 442 3.20 -5.69 -14.70
C ILE A 442 3.77 -6.67 -15.72
N PHE A 443 4.95 -7.20 -15.41
CA PHE A 443 5.75 -8.06 -16.26
C PHE A 443 6.11 -9.35 -15.53
N ALA A 444 6.45 -10.37 -16.31
CA ALA A 444 6.98 -11.61 -15.81
C ALA A 444 8.18 -12.10 -16.63
N ALA A 445 9.14 -12.71 -15.95
CA ALA A 445 10.25 -13.44 -16.55
C ALA A 445 10.44 -14.77 -15.82
N ASP A 446 10.91 -15.81 -16.52
CA ASP A 446 11.16 -17.12 -15.92
C ASP A 446 12.40 -17.09 -15.01
N ALA A 447 12.22 -17.33 -13.71
CA ALA A 447 13.32 -17.14 -12.75
C ALA A 447 14.41 -18.20 -12.88
N ASP A 448 14.05 -19.45 -13.24
CA ASP A 448 15.05 -20.51 -13.42
C ASP A 448 15.89 -20.27 -14.69
N ALA A 449 15.27 -19.78 -15.76
CA ALA A 449 15.99 -19.32 -16.94
C ALA A 449 16.96 -18.17 -16.59
N MET A 450 16.53 -17.20 -15.77
CA MET A 450 17.39 -16.07 -15.35
C MET A 450 18.64 -16.55 -14.59
N LYS A 451 18.51 -17.59 -13.77
CA LYS A 451 19.65 -18.20 -13.05
C LYS A 451 20.62 -18.96 -13.96
N SER A 452 20.19 -19.31 -15.17
CA SER A 452 21.03 -20.06 -16.12
C SER A 452 21.83 -19.19 -17.08
N ILE A 453 21.55 -17.88 -17.14
CA ILE A 453 22.25 -16.92 -18.00
C ILE A 453 23.73 -16.84 -17.65
N ASP A 454 24.58 -16.79 -18.67
CA ASP A 454 26.00 -16.44 -18.55
C ASP A 454 26.10 -14.91 -18.48
N LEU A 455 26.55 -14.40 -17.34
CA LEU A 455 26.58 -12.95 -17.09
C LEU A 455 27.67 -12.24 -17.88
N THR A 456 28.62 -12.97 -18.48
CA THR A 456 29.70 -12.38 -19.29
C THR A 456 29.31 -12.20 -20.75
N ASP A 457 28.16 -12.77 -21.18
CA ASP A 457 27.67 -12.70 -22.55
C ASP A 457 26.58 -11.63 -22.70
N PRO A 458 26.87 -10.47 -23.33
CA PRO A 458 25.90 -9.40 -23.54
C PRO A 458 24.80 -9.76 -24.55
N THR A 459 24.80 -10.95 -25.13
CA THR A 459 23.81 -11.36 -26.13
C THR A 459 22.69 -12.22 -25.55
N THR A 460 22.76 -12.58 -24.27
CA THR A 460 21.80 -13.49 -23.63
C THR A 460 21.02 -12.84 -22.51
N THR A 461 19.69 -12.77 -22.67
CA THR A 461 18.74 -12.35 -21.63
C THR A 461 17.49 -13.23 -21.70
N VAL A 462 16.76 -13.35 -20.59
CA VAL A 462 15.44 -13.99 -20.58
C VAL A 462 14.40 -13.04 -21.18
N GLY A 463 13.45 -13.60 -21.93
CA GLY A 463 12.34 -12.85 -22.49
C GLY A 463 11.38 -12.36 -21.41
N VAL A 464 10.87 -11.15 -21.58
CA VAL A 464 9.88 -10.52 -20.71
C VAL A 464 8.50 -10.59 -21.38
N GLU A 465 7.50 -11.02 -20.63
CA GLU A 465 6.09 -10.99 -21.05
C GLU A 465 5.29 -10.05 -20.15
N GLU A 466 4.24 -9.44 -20.69
CA GLU A 466 3.33 -8.61 -19.90
C GLU A 466 2.22 -9.45 -19.27
N VAL A 467 1.94 -9.18 -18.00
CA VAL A 467 0.82 -9.74 -17.24
C VAL A 467 -0.37 -8.81 -17.41
N GLN A 468 -1.47 -9.33 -17.93
CA GLN A 468 -2.73 -8.60 -18.03
C GLN A 468 -3.46 -8.61 -16.69
N LEU A 469 -3.82 -7.43 -16.18
CA LEU A 469 -4.66 -7.32 -14.99
C LEU A 469 -6.13 -7.36 -15.36
N TYR A 470 -6.98 -7.88 -14.48
CA TYR A 470 -8.43 -7.79 -14.63
C TYR A 470 -9.13 -7.61 -13.28
N LEU A 471 -10.35 -7.07 -13.33
CA LEU A 471 -11.29 -7.03 -12.22
C LEU A 471 -12.41 -8.03 -12.49
N THR A 472 -12.90 -8.69 -11.43
CA THR A 472 -14.13 -9.49 -11.50
C THR A 472 -15.25 -8.72 -10.83
N ASP A 473 -16.38 -8.55 -11.52
CA ASP A 473 -17.56 -7.95 -10.90
C ASP A 473 -18.32 -8.95 -10.01
N ASN A 474 -19.34 -8.45 -9.31
CA ASN A 474 -20.20 -9.24 -8.42
C ASN A 474 -20.96 -10.39 -9.12
N PHE A 475 -20.99 -10.41 -10.45
CA PHE A 475 -21.64 -11.43 -11.27
C PHE A 475 -20.62 -12.38 -11.93
N GLY A 476 -19.33 -12.23 -11.63
CA GLY A 476 -18.25 -13.05 -12.20
C GLY A 476 -17.74 -12.58 -13.55
N ALA A 477 -18.20 -11.44 -14.07
CA ALA A 477 -17.71 -10.91 -15.34
C ALA A 477 -16.31 -10.30 -15.14
N GLN A 478 -15.35 -10.78 -15.93
CA GLN A 478 -13.98 -10.28 -15.91
C GLN A 478 -13.81 -9.13 -16.91
N THR A 479 -13.25 -8.03 -16.44
CA THR A 479 -12.88 -6.88 -17.27
C THR A 479 -11.38 -6.66 -17.17
N ASP A 480 -10.69 -6.76 -18.30
CA ASP A 480 -9.28 -6.39 -18.38
C ASP A 480 -9.12 -4.90 -18.04
N VAL A 481 -8.13 -4.57 -17.22
CA VAL A 481 -7.82 -3.20 -16.80
C VAL A 481 -6.33 -2.95 -16.86
N ASP A 482 -5.96 -1.70 -17.16
CA ASP A 482 -4.62 -1.19 -16.94
C ASP A 482 -4.61 -0.24 -15.72
N LEU A 483 -3.57 -0.29 -14.88
CA LEU A 483 -3.50 0.58 -13.69
C LEU A 483 -3.53 2.07 -14.09
N GLN A 484 -2.80 2.44 -15.13
CA GLN A 484 -2.85 3.77 -15.72
C GLN A 484 -3.99 3.86 -16.74
N GLY A 485 -4.82 4.89 -16.62
CA GLY A 485 -5.96 5.12 -17.49
C GLY A 485 -7.26 4.60 -16.90
N ASP A 486 -7.37 3.28 -16.70
CA ASP A 486 -8.63 2.66 -16.25
C ASP A 486 -8.85 2.83 -14.75
N ILE A 487 -7.80 2.64 -13.93
CA ILE A 487 -7.89 2.76 -12.47
C ILE A 487 -7.40 4.12 -11.97
N LEU A 488 -6.25 4.58 -12.47
CA LEU A 488 -5.62 5.83 -12.06
C LEU A 488 -5.45 6.77 -13.25
N PRO A 489 -5.81 8.05 -13.12
CA PRO A 489 -5.86 8.99 -14.26
C PRO A 489 -4.47 9.41 -14.80
N GLY A 490 -3.36 8.89 -14.26
CA GLY A 490 -2.03 9.35 -14.61
C GLY A 490 -0.91 8.45 -14.08
N ARG A 491 0.15 9.05 -13.54
CA ARG A 491 1.29 8.31 -12.96
C ARG A 491 0.80 7.39 -11.83
N VAL A 492 1.25 6.14 -11.83
CA VAL A 492 0.80 5.10 -10.88
C VAL A 492 1.65 5.09 -9.61
N ASP A 493 2.97 5.25 -9.78
CA ASP A 493 3.97 5.07 -8.74
C ASP A 493 3.91 3.67 -8.08
N LEU A 494 3.89 2.64 -8.93
CA LEU A 494 3.79 1.23 -8.55
C LEU A 494 4.93 0.78 -7.63
N ARG A 495 4.62 -0.03 -6.62
CA ARG A 495 5.57 -0.78 -5.77
C ARG A 495 5.03 -2.18 -5.51
N PHE A 496 5.89 -3.06 -5.00
CA PHE A 496 5.55 -4.45 -4.67
C PHE A 496 5.72 -4.73 -3.17
N GLY A 497 4.96 -5.71 -2.69
CA GLY A 497 5.11 -6.38 -1.41
C GLY A 497 4.82 -7.86 -1.56
N VAL A 498 5.30 -8.65 -0.61
CA VAL A 498 5.03 -10.09 -0.52
C VAL A 498 4.87 -10.46 0.95
N ASP A 499 3.96 -11.38 1.23
CA ASP A 499 3.83 -12.00 2.56
C ASP A 499 4.67 -13.29 2.64
N ASN A 500 4.77 -13.87 3.83
CA ASN A 500 5.48 -15.12 4.10
C ASN A 500 4.81 -16.34 3.43
N SER A 501 3.54 -16.21 3.01
CA SER A 501 2.87 -17.22 2.19
C SER A 501 3.28 -17.13 0.71
N GLY A 502 4.03 -16.09 0.33
CA GLY A 502 4.48 -15.85 -1.03
C GLY A 502 3.45 -15.14 -1.90
N GLU A 503 2.37 -14.61 -1.33
CA GLU A 503 1.33 -13.90 -2.06
C GLU A 503 1.69 -12.44 -2.33
N ILE A 504 1.32 -11.95 -3.51
CA ILE A 504 1.84 -10.67 -4.05
C ILE A 504 0.86 -9.55 -3.76
N TYR A 505 1.43 -8.43 -3.32
CA TYR A 505 0.74 -7.16 -3.21
C TYR A 505 1.37 -6.14 -4.15
N ILE A 506 0.52 -5.29 -4.73
CA ILE A 506 0.93 -4.08 -5.43
C ILE A 506 0.47 -2.87 -4.64
N LEU A 507 1.31 -1.84 -4.60
CA LEU A 507 1.03 -0.59 -3.92
C LEU A 507 1.09 0.55 -4.93
N THR A 508 0.15 1.48 -4.85
CA THR A 508 0.12 2.66 -5.72
C THR A 508 0.15 3.93 -4.87
N LYS A 509 1.21 4.73 -5.02
CA LYS A 509 1.36 5.94 -4.19
C LYS A 509 0.31 7.00 -4.49
N THR A 510 -0.18 7.04 -5.74
CA THR A 510 -1.08 8.10 -6.19
C THR A 510 -2.39 8.12 -5.39
N ASP A 511 -2.99 6.97 -5.13
CA ASP A 511 -4.21 6.81 -4.35
C ASP A 511 -3.97 6.22 -2.94
N GLY A 512 -2.73 5.82 -2.63
CA GLY A 512 -2.37 5.20 -1.35
C GLY A 512 -2.96 3.80 -1.17
N MET A 513 -3.32 3.11 -2.25
CA MET A 513 -3.96 1.79 -2.17
C MET A 513 -2.93 0.65 -2.13
N ILE A 514 -3.22 -0.34 -1.30
CA ILE A 514 -2.61 -1.66 -1.33
C ILE A 514 -3.62 -2.62 -1.94
N ARG A 515 -3.21 -3.32 -2.99
CA ARG A 515 -4.02 -4.31 -3.69
C ARG A 515 -3.31 -5.66 -3.65
N ARG A 516 -4.07 -6.73 -3.55
CA ARG A 516 -3.57 -8.10 -3.67
C ARG A 516 -3.72 -8.54 -5.12
N LEU A 517 -2.68 -9.16 -5.67
CA LEU A 517 -2.84 -9.98 -6.85
C LEU A 517 -3.50 -11.28 -6.39
N VAL A 518 -4.69 -11.55 -6.92
CA VAL A 518 -5.40 -12.78 -6.61
C VAL A 518 -5.35 -13.67 -7.83
N GLY A 519 -5.11 -14.95 -7.60
CA GLY A 519 -5.37 -15.92 -8.63
C GLY A 519 -6.87 -15.97 -8.72
N GLY A 520 -7.41 -15.76 -9.92
CA GLY A 520 -8.83 -15.92 -10.14
C GLY A 520 -9.20 -17.29 -9.59
N ALA A 521 -9.86 -17.32 -8.43
CA ALA A 521 -10.29 -18.60 -7.92
C ALA A 521 -11.31 -19.06 -8.92
N ALA A 522 -10.95 -20.14 -9.63
CA ALA A 522 -11.80 -20.70 -10.64
C ALA A 522 -13.17 -21.08 -10.05
N LEU A 523 -13.26 -21.24 -8.72
CA LEU A 523 -14.52 -21.38 -8.01
C LEU A 523 -14.62 -20.44 -6.81
N GLN A 524 -15.74 -19.72 -6.72
CA GLN A 524 -16.10 -18.80 -5.65
C GLN A 524 -17.37 -19.26 -4.94
N LEU A 525 -17.52 -18.91 -3.66
CA LEU A 525 -18.77 -18.93 -2.92
C LEU A 525 -19.30 -17.48 -2.87
N VAL A 526 -20.35 -17.18 -3.63
CA VAL A 526 -21.02 -15.89 -3.58
C VAL A 526 -22.09 -15.92 -2.49
N VAL A 527 -22.09 -14.92 -1.62
CA VAL A 527 -22.93 -14.82 -0.42
C VAL A 527 -23.70 -13.49 -0.46
N ASP A 528 -25.01 -13.53 -0.58
CA ASP A 528 -25.85 -12.34 -0.48
C ASP A 528 -26.17 -12.04 0.98
N ARG A 529 -25.70 -10.90 1.50
CA ARG A 529 -25.85 -10.53 2.91
C ARG A 529 -27.30 -10.33 3.34
N ALA A 530 -28.15 -9.83 2.43
CA ALA A 530 -29.52 -9.48 2.74
C ALA A 530 -30.44 -10.71 2.78
N THR A 531 -30.23 -11.64 1.85
CA THR A 531 -31.09 -12.82 1.68
C THR A 531 -30.52 -14.10 2.29
N GLY A 532 -29.24 -14.08 2.70
CA GLY A 532 -28.50 -15.26 3.13
C GLY A 532 -28.19 -16.24 2.00
N ALA A 533 -28.52 -15.90 0.75
CA ALA A 533 -28.35 -16.75 -0.42
C ALA A 533 -26.87 -17.02 -0.67
N ILE A 534 -26.52 -18.28 -0.89
CA ILE A 534 -25.19 -18.71 -1.25
C ILE A 534 -25.19 -19.45 -2.59
N SER A 535 -24.13 -19.28 -3.38
CA SER A 535 -23.96 -20.00 -4.63
C SER A 535 -22.50 -20.28 -4.94
N LEU A 536 -22.23 -21.44 -5.54
CA LEU A 536 -20.94 -21.73 -6.16
C LEU A 536 -20.92 -21.05 -7.53
N LEU A 537 -19.93 -20.21 -7.79
CA LEU A 537 -19.77 -19.50 -9.07
C LEU A 537 -18.40 -19.83 -9.66
N ASN A 538 -18.37 -20.35 -10.88
CA ASN A 538 -17.11 -20.39 -11.63
C ASN A 538 -16.83 -19.01 -12.22
N GLY A 539 -15.94 -18.25 -11.58
CA GLY A 539 -15.53 -16.92 -11.99
C GLY A 539 -14.41 -16.90 -13.05
N SER A 540 -14.02 -18.05 -13.60
CA SER A 540 -12.96 -18.16 -14.62
C SER A 540 -13.50 -18.62 -15.98
N ASP A 541 -12.74 -18.44 -17.05
CA ASP A 541 -13.10 -18.96 -18.38
C ASP A 541 -12.88 -20.49 -18.51
N ALA A 542 -12.07 -21.08 -17.62
CA ALA A 542 -11.75 -22.50 -17.63
C ALA A 542 -12.83 -23.30 -16.89
N ALA A 543 -13.15 -24.50 -17.38
CA ALA A 543 -14.04 -25.40 -16.65
C ALA A 543 -13.37 -25.89 -15.36
N VAL A 544 -14.11 -25.88 -14.25
CA VAL A 544 -13.68 -26.42 -12.96
C VAL A 544 -14.41 -27.72 -12.71
N GLU A 545 -13.65 -28.77 -12.41
CA GLU A 545 -14.20 -30.05 -11.97
C GLU A 545 -14.04 -30.18 -10.47
N ILE A 546 -15.15 -30.41 -9.77
CA ILE A 546 -15.15 -30.67 -8.33
C ILE A 546 -15.75 -32.03 -8.01
N ASP A 547 -15.18 -32.73 -7.04
CA ASP A 547 -15.75 -33.95 -6.46
C ASP A 547 -16.11 -33.78 -4.99
N GLY A 548 -15.95 -32.58 -4.42
CA GLY A 548 -16.36 -32.26 -3.05
C GLY A 548 -16.28 -30.77 -2.77
N TYR A 549 -17.00 -30.33 -1.74
CA TYR A 549 -16.88 -28.98 -1.20
C TYR A 549 -17.19 -28.91 0.31
N SER A 550 -16.63 -27.89 0.95
CA SER A 550 -16.85 -27.56 2.35
C SER A 550 -17.01 -26.05 2.53
N LEU A 551 -18.06 -25.64 3.24
CA LEU A 551 -18.26 -24.30 3.76
C LEU A 551 -18.02 -24.37 5.26
N LEU A 552 -17.05 -23.63 5.76
CA LEU A 552 -16.65 -23.61 7.17
C LEU A 552 -16.96 -22.25 7.77
N SER A 553 -17.31 -22.22 9.05
CA SER A 553 -17.50 -21.00 9.85
C SER A 553 -17.15 -21.31 11.29
N ASP A 554 -16.14 -20.67 11.85
CA ASP A 554 -15.77 -20.88 13.26
C ASP A 554 -16.80 -20.26 14.22
N LEU A 555 -17.52 -19.24 13.76
CA LEU A 555 -18.48 -18.46 14.53
C LEU A 555 -19.93 -18.94 14.38
N GLY A 556 -20.18 -19.90 13.50
CA GLY A 556 -21.49 -20.53 13.36
C GLY A 556 -22.44 -19.81 12.40
N ALA A 557 -21.91 -19.15 11.36
CA ALA A 557 -22.65 -18.37 10.37
C ALA A 557 -23.46 -19.18 9.36
N LEU A 558 -23.58 -20.50 9.53
CA LEU A 558 -24.32 -21.38 8.63
C LEU A 558 -25.64 -21.84 9.26
N SER A 559 -26.69 -21.97 8.44
CA SER A 559 -28.05 -22.34 8.85
C SER A 559 -28.42 -23.76 8.38
N PRO A 560 -28.05 -24.82 9.09
CA PRO A 560 -28.33 -26.20 8.64
C PRO A 560 -29.77 -26.68 8.93
N ALA A 561 -30.56 -25.95 9.75
CA ALA A 561 -31.67 -26.54 10.51
C ALA A 561 -33.08 -26.36 9.90
N ASP A 562 -33.23 -25.59 8.83
CA ASP A 562 -34.52 -25.14 8.29
C ASP A 562 -34.72 -25.46 6.80
N GLY A 563 -33.85 -26.26 6.19
CA GLY A 563 -33.86 -26.54 4.75
C GLY A 563 -33.42 -25.36 3.89
N SER A 564 -32.77 -24.36 4.50
CA SER A 564 -32.19 -23.23 3.78
C SER A 564 -30.94 -23.61 2.99
N TRP A 565 -30.21 -24.65 3.40
CA TRP A 565 -29.18 -25.26 2.56
C TRP A 565 -29.82 -26.20 1.53
N SER A 566 -29.68 -25.88 0.24
CA SER A 566 -30.08 -26.73 -0.87
C SER A 566 -28.84 -27.39 -1.47
N SER A 567 -28.42 -28.49 -0.86
CA SER A 567 -27.22 -29.24 -1.25
C SER A 567 -27.33 -29.78 -2.70
N LEU A 568 -26.22 -30.16 -3.32
CA LEU A 568 -26.21 -30.85 -4.61
C LEU A 568 -26.95 -32.19 -4.54
N SER A 569 -26.83 -32.91 -3.42
CA SER A 569 -27.61 -34.12 -3.10
C SER A 569 -29.12 -33.83 -3.12
N ASP A 570 -29.58 -32.77 -2.44
CA ASP A 570 -30.98 -32.33 -2.41
C ASP A 570 -31.50 -31.93 -3.79
N GLN A 571 -30.62 -31.34 -4.62
CA GLN A 571 -30.90 -31.01 -6.01
C GLN A 571 -30.92 -32.24 -6.93
N GLY A 572 -30.64 -33.44 -6.41
CA GLY A 572 -30.69 -34.71 -7.14
C GLY A 572 -29.44 -34.99 -7.98
N GLN A 573 -28.30 -34.36 -7.70
CA GLN A 573 -27.06 -34.63 -8.40
C GLN A 573 -26.53 -36.05 -8.08
N PRO A 574 -26.30 -36.91 -9.09
CA PRO A 574 -25.92 -38.30 -8.84
C PRO A 574 -24.59 -38.44 -8.11
N GLY A 575 -24.58 -39.24 -7.04
CA GLY A 575 -23.36 -39.65 -6.33
C GLY A 575 -22.86 -38.69 -5.25
N TRP A 576 -23.41 -37.48 -5.18
CA TRP A 576 -23.15 -36.52 -4.11
C TRP A 576 -23.79 -36.98 -2.80
N GLN A 577 -23.06 -36.80 -1.71
CA GLN A 577 -23.44 -37.24 -0.37
C GLN A 577 -23.14 -36.13 0.63
N GLU A 578 -24.14 -35.79 1.43
CA GLU A 578 -24.02 -34.82 2.51
C GLU A 578 -23.26 -35.40 3.71
N ALA A 579 -22.34 -34.59 4.24
CA ALA A 579 -21.89 -34.75 5.62
C ALA A 579 -22.97 -34.21 6.58
N ALA A 580 -22.94 -34.63 7.85
CA ALA A 580 -23.87 -34.12 8.85
C ALA A 580 -23.69 -32.59 9.01
N PRO A 581 -24.70 -31.78 8.67
CA PRO A 581 -24.53 -30.33 8.61
C PRO A 581 -24.57 -29.73 10.03
N LEU A 582 -23.71 -28.74 10.26
CA LEU A 582 -23.60 -27.96 11.50
C LEU A 582 -23.61 -26.47 11.17
N ALA A 583 -23.88 -25.63 12.17
CA ALA A 583 -23.77 -24.17 11.99
C ALA A 583 -22.34 -23.73 11.65
N THR A 584 -21.36 -24.57 11.93
CA THR A 584 -19.94 -24.31 11.68
C THR A 584 -19.41 -25.02 10.43
N VAL A 585 -20.17 -25.93 9.83
CA VAL A 585 -19.73 -26.66 8.63
C VAL A 585 -20.90 -27.22 7.83
N LEU A 586 -20.89 -26.94 6.52
CA LEU A 586 -21.69 -27.62 5.51
C LEU A 586 -20.73 -28.28 4.52
N SER A 587 -20.93 -29.54 4.15
CA SER A 587 -20.02 -30.21 3.22
C SER A 587 -20.69 -31.34 2.45
N GLU A 588 -20.24 -31.54 1.22
CA GLU A 588 -20.61 -32.70 0.41
C GLU A 588 -19.40 -33.30 -0.32
N LEU A 589 -19.51 -34.57 -0.66
CA LEU A 589 -18.52 -35.30 -1.45
C LEU A 589 -19.20 -36.22 -2.45
N ASN A 590 -18.60 -36.40 -3.62
CA ASN A 590 -18.93 -37.38 -4.63
C ASN A 590 -17.75 -38.33 -4.87
N PRO A 591 -17.65 -39.46 -4.16
CA PRO A 591 -16.49 -40.35 -4.23
C PRO A 591 -16.27 -41.05 -5.58
N THR A 592 -17.22 -40.92 -6.51
CA THR A 592 -17.25 -41.71 -7.77
C THR A 592 -17.50 -40.86 -9.01
N GLY A 593 -17.61 -39.54 -8.88
CA GLY A 593 -17.97 -38.64 -9.96
C GLY A 593 -17.56 -37.20 -9.67
N THR A 594 -17.80 -36.32 -10.63
CA THR A 594 -17.47 -34.89 -10.55
C THR A 594 -18.65 -34.03 -11.02
N LEU A 595 -18.73 -32.80 -10.51
CA LEU A 595 -19.51 -31.72 -11.08
C LEU A 595 -18.56 -30.84 -11.90
N VAL A 596 -18.93 -30.56 -13.15
CA VAL A 596 -18.18 -29.66 -14.03
C VAL A 596 -18.91 -28.33 -14.12
N LEU A 597 -18.28 -27.26 -13.65
CA LEU A 597 -18.78 -25.89 -13.76
C LEU A 597 -18.02 -25.21 -14.89
N THR A 598 -18.70 -24.85 -15.98
CA THR A 598 -18.12 -24.04 -17.06
C THR A 598 -17.97 -22.58 -16.63
N GLY A 599 -17.18 -21.79 -17.33
CA GLY A 599 -17.02 -20.37 -16.98
C GLY A 599 -18.35 -19.61 -16.93
N GLY A 600 -18.54 -18.83 -15.86
CA GLY A 600 -19.77 -18.13 -15.53
C GLY A 600 -20.92 -19.02 -15.03
N ALA A 601 -20.73 -20.35 -14.94
CA ALA A 601 -21.76 -21.22 -14.37
C ALA A 601 -21.90 -20.97 -12.87
N SER A 602 -23.15 -20.88 -12.41
CA SER A 602 -23.49 -20.74 -11.00
C SER A 602 -24.42 -21.87 -10.57
N VAL A 603 -24.22 -22.35 -9.34
CA VAL A 603 -25.10 -23.30 -8.67
C VAL A 603 -25.49 -22.72 -7.32
N SER A 604 -26.78 -22.39 -7.16
CA SER A 604 -27.30 -21.97 -5.86
C SER A 604 -27.25 -23.13 -4.87
N LEU A 605 -26.84 -22.83 -3.63
CA LEU A 605 -26.88 -23.73 -2.49
C LEU A 605 -27.92 -23.30 -1.46
N GLY A 606 -28.90 -22.48 -1.86
CA GLY A 606 -29.96 -21.94 -1.01
C GLY A 606 -29.52 -20.77 -0.11
N SER A 607 -30.31 -20.45 0.92
CA SER A 607 -30.09 -19.32 1.85
C SER A 607 -29.41 -19.73 3.16
N ALA A 608 -28.30 -20.45 3.05
CA ALA A 608 -27.65 -21.06 4.21
C ALA A 608 -26.78 -20.10 5.03
N TYR A 609 -26.51 -18.87 4.58
CA TYR A 609 -25.71 -17.91 5.32
C TYR A 609 -26.54 -17.10 6.31
N ARG A 610 -25.99 -16.89 7.51
CA ARG A 610 -26.50 -15.96 8.51
C ARG A 610 -25.43 -14.94 8.80
N ASN A 611 -25.77 -13.66 8.65
CA ASN A 611 -24.88 -12.59 9.05
C ASN A 611 -24.70 -12.64 10.57
N THR A 612 -23.52 -13.04 11.02
CA THR A 612 -23.27 -13.32 12.43
C THR A 612 -22.62 -12.09 13.05
N GLN A 613 -23.35 -11.41 13.92
CA GLN A 613 -22.79 -10.37 14.77
C GLN A 613 -22.37 -11.03 16.09
N VAL A 614 -21.14 -10.77 16.55
CA VAL A 614 -20.59 -11.44 17.75
C VAL A 614 -20.52 -10.51 18.96
N ALA A 615 -20.46 -9.20 18.70
CA ALA A 615 -20.56 -8.14 19.68
C ALA A 615 -20.98 -6.84 18.98
N PHE A 616 -21.42 -5.87 19.76
CA PHE A 616 -21.63 -4.51 19.27
C PHE A 616 -20.36 -3.97 18.61
N GLY A 617 -20.47 -3.38 17.41
CA GLY A 617 -19.34 -2.87 16.64
C GLY A 617 -18.55 -3.92 15.86
N VAL A 618 -18.84 -5.22 16.03
CA VAL A 618 -18.07 -6.32 15.46
C VAL A 618 -18.95 -7.21 14.58
N ASN A 619 -18.90 -6.95 13.27
CA ASN A 619 -19.42 -7.85 12.25
C ASN A 619 -18.41 -8.96 11.98
N ALA A 620 -18.87 -10.20 11.86
CA ALA A 620 -17.99 -11.32 11.55
C ALA A 620 -18.44 -12.02 10.26
N GLU A 621 -17.57 -11.92 9.25
CA GLU A 621 -17.66 -12.65 7.99
C GLU A 621 -16.52 -13.66 7.96
N ASP A 622 -16.80 -14.88 8.40
CA ASP A 622 -15.78 -15.89 8.68
C ASP A 622 -15.90 -17.13 7.79
N LEU A 623 -16.68 -17.05 6.72
CA LEU A 623 -16.85 -18.20 5.84
C LEU A 623 -15.52 -18.54 5.16
N VAL A 624 -15.16 -19.82 5.22
CA VAL A 624 -14.09 -20.39 4.40
C VAL A 624 -14.72 -21.37 3.43
N PHE A 625 -14.44 -21.18 2.14
CA PHE A 625 -14.88 -22.09 1.09
C PHE A 625 -13.72 -22.98 0.62
N GLN A 626 -13.90 -24.28 0.70
CA GLN A 626 -12.97 -25.28 0.17
C GLN A 626 -13.67 -26.19 -0.82
N TYR A 627 -12.92 -26.68 -1.81
CA TYR A 627 -13.40 -27.67 -2.78
C TYR A 627 -12.30 -28.67 -3.12
N SER A 628 -12.70 -29.89 -3.48
CA SER A 628 -11.79 -30.93 -3.93
C SER A 628 -11.99 -31.24 -5.41
N GLY A 629 -10.89 -31.63 -6.06
CA GLY A 629 -10.89 -32.08 -7.45
C GLY A 629 -10.66 -33.59 -7.58
N PRO A 630 -10.99 -34.19 -8.74
CA PRO A 630 -10.92 -35.65 -8.99
C PRO A 630 -9.53 -36.29 -8.84
N ASN A 631 -8.47 -35.48 -8.79
CA ASN A 631 -7.10 -35.92 -8.55
C ASN A 631 -6.73 -35.98 -7.05
N GLY A 632 -7.68 -35.67 -6.15
CA GLY A 632 -7.46 -35.60 -4.71
C GLY A 632 -6.87 -34.28 -4.22
N SER A 633 -6.80 -33.23 -5.05
CA SER A 633 -6.40 -31.89 -4.60
C SER A 633 -7.49 -31.27 -3.74
N LEU A 634 -7.11 -30.67 -2.61
CA LEU A 634 -7.97 -29.79 -1.82
C LEU A 634 -7.54 -28.34 -2.09
N LEU A 635 -8.47 -27.51 -2.51
CA LEU A 635 -8.26 -26.12 -2.90
C LEU A 635 -9.16 -25.22 -2.07
N THR A 636 -8.69 -24.01 -1.75
CA THR A 636 -9.51 -22.97 -1.11
C THR A 636 -10.08 -22.09 -2.23
N GLY A 637 -11.41 -21.96 -2.28
CA GLY A 637 -12.07 -21.00 -3.16
C GLY A 637 -12.25 -19.64 -2.49
N GLN A 638 -12.59 -18.61 -3.27
CA GLN A 638 -12.87 -17.28 -2.72
C GLN A 638 -14.28 -17.23 -2.14
N VAL A 639 -14.50 -16.39 -1.13
CA VAL A 639 -15.85 -16.03 -0.65
C VAL A 639 -16.11 -14.58 -1.01
N THR A 640 -17.19 -14.34 -1.74
CA THR A 640 -17.58 -13.01 -2.25
C THR A 640 -18.90 -12.62 -1.62
N TYR A 641 -18.93 -11.57 -0.81
CA TYR A 641 -20.14 -11.11 -0.16
C TYR A 641 -20.79 -9.93 -0.90
N LEU A 642 -22.07 -10.05 -1.24
CA LEU A 642 -22.88 -9.04 -1.95
C LEU A 642 -23.77 -8.24 -0.99
N GLY A 643 -24.05 -6.99 -1.36
CA GLY A 643 -24.85 -6.04 -0.58
C GLY A 643 -24.07 -5.37 0.55
N ASP A 644 -24.63 -4.31 1.13
CA ASP A 644 -24.02 -3.63 2.26
C ASP A 644 -24.07 -4.49 3.52
N ALA A 645 -23.01 -4.39 4.34
CA ALA A 645 -23.05 -4.95 5.68
C ALA A 645 -24.12 -4.22 6.52
N PRO A 646 -24.90 -4.95 7.34
CA PRO A 646 -25.80 -4.31 8.30
C PRO A 646 -24.99 -3.46 9.26
N VAL A 647 -25.58 -2.34 9.68
CA VAL A 647 -24.93 -1.39 10.57
C VAL A 647 -24.96 -1.92 12.00
N ASN A 648 -23.93 -2.64 12.43
CA ASN A 648 -23.79 -3.12 13.80
C ASN A 648 -23.08 -2.07 14.68
N ASN A 649 -23.65 -0.88 14.79
CA ASN A 649 -23.08 0.23 15.56
C ASN A 649 -24.16 1.28 15.89
N LEU A 650 -23.80 2.36 16.61
CA LEU A 650 -24.59 3.58 16.63
C LEU A 650 -24.56 4.25 15.27
N LEU A 651 -25.73 4.60 14.76
CA LEU A 651 -25.94 5.23 13.47
C LEU A 651 -26.60 6.59 13.66
N LEU A 652 -25.96 7.63 13.15
CA LEU A 652 -26.56 8.95 12.98
C LEU A 652 -27.05 9.08 11.54
N THR A 653 -28.36 9.07 11.34
CA THR A 653 -28.97 9.37 10.03
C THR A 653 -29.30 10.85 9.95
N VAL A 654 -28.90 11.52 8.88
CA VAL A 654 -29.09 12.96 8.67
C VAL A 654 -29.78 13.20 7.34
N ASP A 655 -30.93 13.88 7.36
CA ASP A 655 -31.59 14.33 6.13
C ASP A 655 -30.98 15.69 5.72
N PRO A 656 -30.22 15.77 4.61
CA PRO A 656 -29.57 17.01 4.20
C PRO A 656 -30.53 18.08 3.66
N THR A 657 -31.80 17.73 3.42
CA THR A 657 -32.84 18.61 2.89
C THR A 657 -33.71 19.24 3.98
N THR A 658 -33.83 18.58 5.12
CA THR A 658 -34.55 19.10 6.31
C THR A 658 -33.61 19.52 7.44
N GLY A 659 -32.39 18.97 7.46
CA GLY A 659 -31.39 19.13 8.50
C GLY A 659 -31.65 18.23 9.72
N GLU A 660 -32.71 17.40 9.68
CA GLU A 660 -33.07 16.50 10.76
C GLU A 660 -32.04 15.39 10.95
N ALA A 661 -31.74 15.06 12.21
CA ALA A 661 -30.83 13.99 12.56
C ALA A 661 -31.45 13.03 13.59
N ILE A 662 -31.24 11.73 13.39
CA ILE A 662 -31.71 10.66 14.27
C ILE A 662 -30.53 9.79 14.64
N LEU A 663 -30.31 9.60 15.94
CA LEU A 663 -29.35 8.65 16.47
C LEU A 663 -30.09 7.35 16.77
N VAL A 664 -29.61 6.22 16.25
CA VAL A 664 -30.20 4.90 16.50
C VAL A 664 -29.11 3.90 16.85
N ASN A 665 -29.40 2.99 17.78
CA ASN A 665 -28.61 1.79 17.92
C ASN A 665 -29.04 0.79 16.83
N ALA A 666 -28.30 0.76 15.72
CA ALA A 666 -28.62 -0.09 14.58
C ALA A 666 -28.15 -1.55 14.75
N SER A 667 -27.49 -1.87 15.87
CA SER A 667 -27.07 -3.24 16.19
C SER A 667 -28.20 -4.09 16.78
N GLU A 668 -28.00 -5.42 16.81
CA GLU A 668 -28.87 -6.34 17.57
C GLU A 668 -28.56 -6.39 19.07
N PHE A 669 -27.51 -5.71 19.53
CA PHE A 669 -27.06 -5.71 20.91
C PHE A 669 -27.58 -4.48 21.65
N SER A 670 -27.86 -4.63 22.95
CA SER A 670 -28.00 -3.43 23.80
C SER A 670 -26.62 -2.84 24.09
N VAL A 671 -26.45 -1.54 23.88
CA VAL A 671 -25.20 -0.83 24.16
C VAL A 671 -25.43 0.22 25.24
N ALA A 672 -24.59 0.20 26.27
CA ALA A 672 -24.58 1.25 27.29
C ALA A 672 -23.58 2.32 26.88
N ILE A 673 -24.02 3.57 26.78
CA ILE A 673 -23.17 4.72 26.47
C ILE A 673 -23.20 5.75 27.60
N ASP A 674 -22.05 6.38 27.87
CA ASP A 674 -21.92 7.46 28.84
C ASP A 674 -21.47 8.80 28.22
N GLY A 675 -21.39 8.88 26.89
CA GLY A 675 -21.25 10.15 26.15
C GLY A 675 -21.29 9.97 24.64
N TYR A 676 -21.57 11.05 23.91
CA TYR A 676 -21.41 11.11 22.46
C TYR A 676 -21.03 12.51 21.98
N SER A 677 -20.49 12.60 20.77
CA SER A 677 -20.13 13.84 20.08
C SER A 677 -20.43 13.72 18.60
N ILE A 678 -21.06 14.76 18.05
CA ILE A 678 -21.24 14.95 16.62
C ILE A 678 -20.35 16.12 16.21
N LEU A 679 -19.42 15.87 15.30
CA LEU A 679 -18.42 16.86 14.87
C LEU A 679 -18.62 17.22 13.41
N SER A 680 -18.27 18.44 13.02
CA SER A 680 -18.19 18.91 11.63
C SER A 680 -16.89 19.67 11.44
N ALA A 681 -16.06 19.30 10.47
CA ALA A 681 -14.85 20.07 10.17
C ALA A 681 -15.15 21.40 9.46
N SER A 682 -16.26 21.46 8.73
CA SER A 682 -16.70 22.60 7.93
C SER A 682 -17.62 23.55 8.70
N GLY A 683 -17.97 23.23 9.95
CA GLY A 683 -18.81 24.07 10.78
C GLY A 683 -20.29 24.03 10.38
N THR A 684 -20.82 22.86 9.99
CA THR A 684 -22.19 22.70 9.46
C THR A 684 -23.25 22.41 10.53
N LEU A 685 -22.85 22.32 11.81
CA LEU A 685 -23.76 22.06 12.92
C LEU A 685 -24.50 23.32 13.37
N ARG A 686 -25.70 23.12 13.92
CA ARG A 686 -26.62 24.17 14.38
C ARG A 686 -26.82 24.09 15.90
N PRO A 687 -26.02 24.84 16.69
CA PRO A 687 -25.94 24.68 18.14
C PRO A 687 -27.00 25.46 18.94
N SER A 688 -27.94 26.18 18.31
CA SER A 688 -28.88 27.03 19.04
C SER A 688 -29.99 26.24 19.71
N ASP A 689 -30.35 26.62 20.95
CA ASP A 689 -31.46 26.06 21.73
C ASP A 689 -32.74 25.89 20.87
N GLY A 690 -33.20 24.65 20.74
CA GLY A 690 -34.38 24.27 19.95
C GLY A 690 -34.10 23.74 18.54
N GLU A 691 -32.83 23.77 18.08
CA GLU A 691 -32.40 23.14 16.81
C GLU A 691 -31.70 21.80 17.07
N TRP A 692 -30.92 21.70 18.15
CA TRP A 692 -30.43 20.44 18.71
C TRP A 692 -31.33 20.04 19.89
N SER A 693 -31.92 18.84 19.81
CA SER A 693 -32.76 18.23 20.87
C SER A 693 -31.95 17.10 21.51
N SER A 694 -31.11 17.47 22.47
CA SER A 694 -30.16 16.57 23.13
C SER A 694 -30.86 15.46 23.94
N LEU A 695 -30.12 14.45 24.39
CA LEU A 695 -30.63 13.43 25.31
C LEU A 695 -31.01 14.07 26.66
N ALA A 696 -30.23 15.05 27.13
CA ALA A 696 -30.54 15.85 28.32
C ALA A 696 -31.89 16.58 28.17
N ASP A 697 -32.16 17.20 27.01
CA ASP A 697 -33.42 17.87 26.70
C ASP A 697 -34.61 16.89 26.64
N GLN A 698 -34.35 15.66 26.20
CA GLN A 698 -35.34 14.58 26.12
C GLN A 698 -35.60 13.90 27.48
N GLY A 699 -34.91 14.34 28.53
CA GLY A 699 -35.19 13.95 29.91
C GLY A 699 -34.35 12.78 30.42
N GLU A 700 -33.27 12.41 29.72
CA GLU A 700 -32.33 11.40 30.21
C GLU A 700 -31.57 11.92 31.44
N ALA A 701 -31.76 11.23 32.57
CA ALA A 701 -31.30 11.72 33.86
C ALA A 701 -29.77 11.61 33.98
N GLY A 702 -29.11 12.75 34.24
CA GLY A 702 -27.67 12.80 34.52
C GLY A 702 -26.80 13.02 33.28
N TRP A 703 -27.40 13.30 32.11
CA TRP A 703 -26.73 13.81 30.93
C TRP A 703 -26.58 15.32 31.02
N ASP A 704 -25.38 15.81 30.70
CA ASP A 704 -25.03 17.22 30.67
C ASP A 704 -24.50 17.57 29.27
N GLU A 705 -25.06 18.62 28.68
CA GLU A 705 -24.55 19.20 27.44
C GLU A 705 -23.20 19.89 27.65
N ALA A 706 -22.32 19.80 26.65
CA ALA A 706 -21.09 20.56 26.61
C ALA A 706 -21.34 22.03 26.22
N SER A 707 -20.33 22.73 25.68
CA SER A 707 -20.52 24.05 25.06
C SER A 707 -20.69 23.88 23.55
N PRO A 708 -21.91 23.67 23.03
CA PRO A 708 -22.12 23.38 21.62
C PRO A 708 -21.72 24.56 20.75
N ASP A 709 -21.13 24.27 19.59
CA ASP A 709 -20.86 25.24 18.55
C ASP A 709 -21.09 24.63 17.15
N ALA A 710 -20.76 25.37 16.09
CA ALA A 710 -20.99 24.93 14.72
C ALA A 710 -20.11 23.72 14.31
N PHE A 711 -19.08 23.40 15.08
CA PHE A 711 -18.11 22.33 14.82
C PHE A 711 -18.30 21.12 15.73
N SER A 712 -18.96 21.28 16.88
CA SER A 712 -19.14 20.20 17.86
C SER A 712 -20.44 20.33 18.65
N LEU A 713 -21.22 19.24 18.68
CA LEU A 713 -22.31 19.01 19.62
C LEU A 713 -21.98 17.78 20.47
N SER A 714 -21.90 17.93 21.79
CA SER A 714 -21.42 16.85 22.66
C SER A 714 -22.22 16.77 23.96
N GLU A 715 -22.50 15.55 24.41
CA GLU A 715 -23.05 15.29 25.74
C GLU A 715 -22.26 14.20 26.47
N LEU A 716 -22.30 14.26 27.80
CA LEU A 716 -21.69 13.27 28.68
C LEU A 716 -22.64 12.97 29.84
N ALA A 717 -22.61 11.74 30.35
CA ALA A 717 -23.26 11.34 31.59
C ALA A 717 -22.21 11.07 32.68
N PRO A 718 -21.81 12.07 33.49
CA PRO A 718 -20.65 11.95 34.37
C PRO A 718 -20.85 11.04 35.59
N GLU A 719 -22.05 10.55 35.89
CA GLU A 719 -22.32 9.63 37.00
C GLU A 719 -23.24 8.45 36.61
N GLY A 720 -23.30 8.10 35.32
CA GLY A 720 -24.18 7.03 34.82
C GLY A 720 -23.91 6.64 33.37
N ALA A 721 -24.83 5.87 32.79
CA ALA A 721 -24.88 5.52 31.37
C ALA A 721 -26.33 5.30 30.98
N VAL A 722 -26.68 5.55 29.73
CA VAL A 722 -27.97 5.13 29.13
C VAL A 722 -27.72 3.87 28.33
N THR A 723 -28.57 2.86 28.54
CA THR A 723 -28.54 1.62 27.75
C THR A 723 -29.53 1.78 26.61
N LEU A 724 -29.00 1.85 25.40
CA LEU A 724 -29.76 1.83 24.17
C LEU A 724 -30.05 0.38 23.79
N ALA A 725 -31.31 -0.03 23.80
CA ALA A 725 -31.73 -1.31 23.27
C ALA A 725 -31.51 -1.37 21.75
N ALA A 726 -31.53 -2.58 21.18
CA ALA A 726 -31.47 -2.75 19.72
C ALA A 726 -32.63 -2.00 19.06
N GLY A 727 -32.34 -1.17 18.05
CA GLY A 727 -33.30 -0.32 17.36
C GLY A 727 -33.76 0.92 18.14
N GLU A 728 -33.31 1.14 19.38
CA GLU A 728 -33.70 2.32 20.16
C GLU A 728 -33.12 3.59 19.51
N SER A 729 -33.97 4.61 19.36
CA SER A 729 -33.69 5.80 18.56
C SER A 729 -34.07 7.11 19.27
N TYR A 730 -33.27 8.16 19.02
CA TYR A 730 -33.47 9.52 19.54
C TYR A 730 -33.49 10.53 18.40
N HIS A 731 -34.51 11.40 18.38
CA HIS A 731 -34.57 12.50 17.43
C HIS A 731 -33.73 13.67 17.94
N LEU A 732 -32.60 13.96 17.29
CA LEU A 732 -31.66 14.99 17.73
C LEU A 732 -32.00 16.40 17.19
N GLY A 733 -33.11 16.54 16.48
CA GLY A 733 -33.58 17.83 15.94
C GLY A 733 -32.97 18.16 14.58
N THR A 734 -33.09 19.43 14.16
CA THR A 734 -32.58 19.93 12.88
C THR A 734 -31.15 20.48 13.01
N LEU A 735 -30.22 19.63 13.43
CA LEU A 735 -28.86 20.04 13.77
C LEU A 735 -27.93 20.29 12.57
N PHE A 736 -28.33 19.91 11.34
CA PHE A 736 -27.51 20.08 10.14
C PHE A 736 -27.93 21.29 9.30
N THR A 737 -26.95 22.02 8.78
CA THR A 737 -27.19 23.18 7.90
C THR A 737 -27.52 22.73 6.48
N LEU A 738 -28.69 23.13 5.97
CA LEU A 738 -29.15 22.80 4.63
C LEU A 738 -28.15 23.23 3.54
N GLY A 739 -27.77 22.28 2.68
CA GLY A 739 -26.76 22.51 1.63
C GLY A 739 -25.32 22.67 2.14
N GLY A 740 -25.08 22.40 3.43
CA GLY A 740 -23.74 22.33 4.01
C GLY A 740 -22.94 21.12 3.50
N ALA A 741 -21.63 21.13 3.74
CA ALA A 741 -20.78 19.96 3.48
C ALA A 741 -21.25 18.76 4.32
N GLN A 742 -21.38 17.60 3.69
CA GLN A 742 -21.83 16.36 4.34
C GLN A 742 -20.64 15.69 5.05
N ASP A 743 -20.19 16.33 6.13
CA ASP A 743 -18.89 16.06 6.74
C ASP A 743 -18.94 15.70 8.23
N LEU A 744 -20.11 15.22 8.66
CA LEU A 744 -20.35 14.91 10.06
C LEU A 744 -19.67 13.60 10.47
N THR A 745 -19.08 13.59 11.66
CA THR A 745 -18.58 12.37 12.32
C THR A 745 -19.30 12.17 13.65
N LEU A 746 -19.63 10.91 13.98
CA LEU A 746 -20.18 10.52 15.28
C LEU A 746 -19.10 9.80 16.09
N GLU A 747 -18.88 10.24 17.32
CA GLU A 747 -18.08 9.56 18.32
C GLU A 747 -18.93 9.28 19.55
N PHE A 748 -18.70 8.16 20.24
CA PHE A 748 -19.39 7.83 21.49
C PHE A 748 -18.48 7.10 22.47
N LEU A 749 -18.85 7.14 23.75
CA LEU A 749 -18.18 6.42 24.82
C LEU A 749 -19.09 5.29 25.28
N GLN A 750 -18.65 4.04 25.14
CA GLN A 750 -19.31 2.93 25.82
C GLN A 750 -19.09 3.05 27.33
N ALA A 751 -20.08 2.63 28.11
CA ALA A 751 -20.06 2.75 29.56
C ALA A 751 -18.80 2.10 30.15
N ASN A 752 -18.02 2.88 30.90
CA ASN A 752 -16.73 2.47 31.50
C ASN A 752 -15.56 2.27 30.51
N ALA A 753 -15.72 2.61 29.23
CA ALA A 753 -14.61 2.64 28.28
C ALA A 753 -13.70 3.84 28.55
N ALA A 754 -12.40 3.68 28.28
CA ALA A 754 -11.41 4.73 28.49
C ALA A 754 -11.19 5.61 27.24
N VAL A 755 -11.71 5.20 26.08
CA VAL A 755 -11.49 5.80 24.77
C VAL A 755 -12.84 5.83 24.04
N SER A 756 -13.08 6.89 23.25
CA SER A 756 -14.26 6.97 22.39
C SER A 756 -14.14 6.03 21.19
N GLU A 757 -15.27 5.51 20.76
CA GLU A 757 -15.44 4.73 19.54
C GLU A 757 -16.14 5.57 18.48
N SER A 758 -15.87 5.27 17.20
CA SER A 758 -16.55 5.93 16.09
C SER A 758 -17.88 5.24 15.79
N GLY A 759 -18.94 6.05 15.71
CA GLY A 759 -20.22 5.63 15.16
C GLY A 759 -20.27 5.82 13.65
N VAL A 760 -21.39 5.42 13.05
CA VAL A 760 -21.65 5.57 11.62
C VAL A 760 -22.49 6.83 11.40
N VAL A 761 -22.15 7.61 10.38
CA VAL A 761 -22.99 8.73 9.92
C VAL A 761 -23.47 8.43 8.51
N ARG A 762 -24.77 8.59 8.27
CA ARG A 762 -25.38 8.40 6.94
C ARG A 762 -26.23 9.60 6.58
N PHE A 763 -25.97 10.17 5.41
CA PHE A 763 -26.86 11.17 4.82
C PHE A 763 -27.88 10.47 3.92
N ALA A 764 -29.16 10.53 4.28
CA ALA A 764 -30.23 9.85 3.56
C ALA A 764 -31.51 10.68 3.59
N LEU A 765 -32.30 10.61 2.52
CA LEU A 765 -33.61 11.25 2.49
C LEU A 765 -34.61 10.46 3.33
N ARG A 766 -35.50 11.15 4.03
CA ARG A 766 -36.61 10.46 4.70
C ARG A 766 -37.54 9.82 3.67
N GLY A 767 -37.85 8.53 3.87
CA GLY A 767 -38.71 7.76 2.97
C GLY A 767 -38.01 7.14 1.76
N ASP A 768 -36.71 7.35 1.60
CA ASP A 768 -35.84 6.66 0.63
C ASP A 768 -35.40 5.32 1.26
N TYR A 769 -36.21 4.30 1.07
CA TYR A 769 -36.04 2.99 1.71
C TYR A 769 -35.05 2.09 0.97
N ASN A 770 -34.90 2.29 -0.35
CA ASN A 770 -33.90 1.57 -1.13
C ASN A 770 -32.52 2.26 -1.11
N GLN A 771 -32.44 3.49 -0.59
CA GLN A 771 -31.24 4.31 -0.45
C GLN A 771 -30.57 4.68 -1.77
N ASP A 772 -31.35 4.83 -2.84
CA ASP A 772 -30.84 5.24 -4.16
C ASP A 772 -30.71 6.77 -4.32
N GLY A 773 -31.02 7.51 -3.26
CA GLY A 773 -30.95 8.97 -3.21
C GLY A 773 -32.20 9.66 -3.77
N VAL A 774 -33.25 8.91 -4.13
CA VAL A 774 -34.52 9.42 -4.64
C VAL A 774 -35.68 8.73 -3.93
N VAL A 775 -36.62 9.52 -3.42
CA VAL A 775 -37.87 8.97 -2.85
C VAL A 775 -38.88 8.78 -3.97
N ASP A 776 -39.05 7.56 -4.48
CA ASP A 776 -39.93 7.26 -5.59
C ASP A 776 -40.75 5.96 -5.43
N ALA A 777 -41.25 5.40 -6.54
CA ALA A 777 -42.10 4.21 -6.50
C ALA A 777 -41.34 2.92 -6.14
N ALA A 778 -40.01 2.90 -6.25
CA ALA A 778 -39.19 1.80 -5.82
C ALA A 778 -39.18 1.67 -4.29
N ASP A 779 -39.15 2.78 -3.55
CA ASP A 779 -39.26 2.77 -2.09
C ASP A 779 -40.60 2.22 -1.60
N TYR A 780 -41.67 2.53 -2.34
CA TYR A 780 -42.98 1.93 -2.06
C TYR A 780 -42.95 0.41 -2.13
N THR A 781 -42.15 -0.17 -3.04
CA THR A 781 -42.01 -1.62 -3.12
C THR A 781 -41.27 -2.19 -1.93
N VAL A 782 -40.23 -1.51 -1.44
CA VAL A 782 -39.54 -1.88 -0.19
C VAL A 782 -40.51 -1.85 0.98
N TRP A 783 -41.22 -0.73 1.18
CA TRP A 783 -42.24 -0.63 2.24
C TRP A 783 -43.29 -1.73 2.15
N ARG A 784 -43.87 -1.95 0.97
CA ARG A 784 -44.93 -2.94 0.78
C ARG A 784 -44.46 -4.35 1.15
N ASP A 785 -43.25 -4.71 0.76
CA ASP A 785 -42.69 -6.03 1.00
C ASP A 785 -42.31 -6.19 2.49
N SER A 786 -41.75 -5.14 3.10
CA SER A 786 -41.43 -5.06 4.53
C SER A 786 -42.64 -5.04 5.46
N VAL A 787 -43.80 -4.51 5.04
CA VAL A 787 -45.04 -4.59 5.84
C VAL A 787 -45.44 -6.06 6.08
N VAL A 788 -45.17 -6.94 5.11
CA VAL A 788 -45.48 -8.37 5.24
C VAL A 788 -44.37 -9.11 5.97
N ALA A 789 -43.10 -8.81 5.64
CA ALA A 789 -41.95 -9.47 6.22
C ALA A 789 -41.66 -9.07 7.67
N GLN A 790 -42.01 -7.84 8.05
CA GLN A 790 -41.64 -7.19 9.32
C GLN A 790 -40.13 -7.28 9.58
N ASP A 791 -39.35 -6.99 8.52
CA ASP A 791 -37.89 -7.06 8.50
C ASP A 791 -37.20 -5.72 8.85
N GLY A 792 -37.99 -4.66 9.08
CA GLY A 792 -37.49 -3.32 9.43
C GLY A 792 -36.86 -2.54 8.27
N ALA A 793 -36.79 -3.10 7.05
CA ALA A 793 -36.09 -2.44 5.94
C ALA A 793 -36.72 -1.12 5.48
N ALA A 794 -37.99 -0.89 5.85
CA ALA A 794 -38.72 0.35 5.61
C ALA A 794 -39.21 1.04 6.89
N ASP A 795 -38.60 0.75 8.04
CA ASP A 795 -38.90 1.43 9.31
C ASP A 795 -38.18 2.78 9.36
N GLY A 796 -38.89 3.83 8.93
CA GLY A 796 -38.39 5.21 8.89
C GLY A 796 -39.11 6.15 9.86
N SER A 797 -40.26 5.76 10.41
CA SER A 797 -41.05 6.58 11.32
C SER A 797 -42.13 5.81 12.07
N GLY A 798 -42.33 6.14 13.35
CA GLY A 798 -43.44 5.70 14.17
C GLY A 798 -44.35 6.85 14.63
N PRO A 799 -45.22 6.63 15.63
CA PRO A 799 -46.20 7.60 16.13
C PRO A 799 -45.62 8.94 16.61
N ASN A 800 -44.33 8.97 16.96
CA ASN A 800 -43.58 10.11 17.46
C ASN A 800 -42.60 10.70 16.42
N GLY A 801 -42.59 10.19 15.18
CA GLY A 801 -41.73 10.71 14.10
C GLY A 801 -40.34 10.07 14.02
N VAL A 802 -40.01 9.09 14.86
CA VAL A 802 -38.77 8.29 14.80
C VAL A 802 -39.07 6.82 14.54
N PRO A 803 -38.15 6.06 13.91
CA PRO A 803 -38.30 4.62 13.74
C PRO A 803 -38.60 3.91 15.07
N ASP A 804 -39.59 3.01 15.07
CA ASP A 804 -40.08 2.32 16.28
C ASP A 804 -39.96 0.79 16.22
N GLY A 805 -39.28 0.27 15.20
CA GLY A 805 -39.06 -1.14 14.95
C GLY A 805 -40.21 -1.81 14.20
N VAL A 806 -41.25 -1.08 13.78
CA VAL A 806 -42.45 -1.66 13.16
C VAL A 806 -42.73 -0.97 11.83
N VAL A 807 -42.77 -1.75 10.74
CA VAL A 807 -43.13 -1.21 9.42
C VAL A 807 -44.66 -1.15 9.29
N ASP A 808 -45.22 0.06 9.35
CA ASP A 808 -46.67 0.28 9.35
C ASP A 808 -47.15 1.49 8.51
N GLN A 809 -48.28 2.08 8.89
CA GLN A 809 -48.90 3.22 8.21
C GLN A 809 -48.12 4.52 8.38
N PHE A 810 -47.35 4.68 9.47
CA PHE A 810 -46.52 5.86 9.71
C PHE A 810 -45.37 5.93 8.70
N ASP A 811 -44.74 4.80 8.38
CA ASP A 811 -43.73 4.68 7.32
C ASP A 811 -44.29 5.00 5.94
N TYR A 812 -45.46 4.45 5.62
CA TYR A 812 -46.13 4.80 4.37
C TYR A 812 -46.39 6.30 4.26
N ASP A 813 -46.86 6.92 5.34
CA ASP A 813 -47.11 8.36 5.36
C ASP A 813 -45.82 9.19 5.28
N LEU A 814 -44.71 8.68 5.80
CA LEU A 814 -43.37 9.24 5.60
C LEU A 814 -43.00 9.22 4.11
N TRP A 815 -42.94 8.04 3.50
CA TRP A 815 -42.66 7.90 2.06
C TRP A 815 -43.58 8.81 1.21
N ARG A 816 -44.89 8.77 1.47
CA ARG A 816 -45.88 9.58 0.74
C ARG A 816 -45.62 11.07 0.86
N THR A 817 -45.15 11.53 2.02
CA THR A 817 -44.87 12.94 2.27
C THR A 817 -43.60 13.41 1.56
N HIS A 818 -42.62 12.52 1.41
CA HIS A 818 -41.33 12.81 0.80
C HIS A 818 -41.22 12.40 -0.68
N TYR A 819 -42.27 11.77 -1.25
CA TYR A 819 -42.28 11.33 -2.65
C TYR A 819 -41.90 12.45 -3.63
N GLY A 820 -40.88 12.18 -4.45
CA GLY A 820 -40.26 13.09 -5.40
C GLY A 820 -39.11 13.92 -4.83
N ALA A 821 -38.73 13.73 -3.56
CA ALA A 821 -37.47 14.25 -3.03
C ALA A 821 -36.29 13.50 -3.68
N SER A 822 -35.22 14.23 -3.96
CA SER A 822 -33.99 13.67 -4.53
C SER A 822 -32.79 14.41 -3.97
N LEU A 823 -31.72 13.70 -3.67
CA LEU A 823 -30.42 14.30 -3.40
C LEU A 823 -29.95 14.96 -4.69
N ALA A 824 -29.53 16.22 -4.63
CA ALA A 824 -28.88 16.84 -5.78
C ALA A 824 -27.53 16.15 -6.03
N ASP A 825 -27.12 16.00 -7.30
CA ASP A 825 -25.78 15.49 -7.66
C ASP A 825 -24.70 16.24 -6.85
N VAL A 826 -24.17 15.60 -5.81
CA VAL A 826 -23.10 16.17 -5.00
C VAL A 826 -21.80 15.94 -5.75
N ALA A 827 -21.22 17.03 -6.26
CA ALA A 827 -19.84 17.04 -6.72
C ALA A 827 -18.93 16.56 -5.58
N THR A 828 -18.13 15.52 -5.84
CA THR A 828 -17.15 14.93 -4.93
C THR A 828 -16.23 16.01 -4.33
N LEU A 829 -16.46 16.41 -3.08
CA LEU A 829 -15.54 17.28 -2.34
C LEU A 829 -15.40 16.83 -0.88
N ALA A 830 -14.15 16.54 -0.55
CA ALA A 830 -13.47 16.52 0.76
C ALA A 830 -14.14 15.74 1.92
N VAL A 831 -13.56 14.58 2.24
CA VAL A 831 -13.69 13.90 3.53
C VAL A 831 -12.71 14.56 4.52
N PRO A 832 -13.16 15.18 5.63
CA PRO A 832 -12.27 15.73 6.65
C PRO A 832 -11.80 14.69 7.67
N GLU A 833 -10.65 14.95 8.30
CA GLU A 833 -10.01 14.14 9.34
C GLU A 833 -10.77 14.17 10.69
N PRO A 834 -10.77 13.09 11.49
CA PRO A 834 -11.36 13.08 12.83
C PRO A 834 -10.52 13.85 13.86
N GLY A 835 -11.16 14.79 14.57
CA GLY A 835 -10.54 15.61 15.60
C GLY A 835 -10.54 14.95 16.98
N ALA A 836 -9.53 14.13 17.30
CA ALA A 836 -9.41 13.42 18.59
C ALA A 836 -9.01 14.30 19.81
N LEU A 837 -9.47 15.54 19.91
CA LEU A 837 -9.05 16.49 20.97
C LEU A 837 -10.21 17.28 21.57
N LEU A 838 -11.21 16.62 22.17
CA LEU A 838 -12.12 17.34 23.09
C LEU A 838 -12.65 16.57 24.32
N LEU A 839 -12.52 15.24 24.41
CA LEU A 839 -13.02 14.47 25.57
C LEU A 839 -12.05 14.39 26.76
N MET A 840 -10.75 14.65 26.57
CA MET A 840 -9.76 14.64 27.67
C MET A 840 -9.89 15.83 28.64
N THR A 841 -10.57 16.92 28.26
CA THR A 841 -10.74 18.10 29.14
C THR A 841 -11.91 17.99 30.12
N LEU A 842 -12.83 17.04 29.93
CA LEU A 842 -13.99 16.86 30.83
C LEU A 842 -13.74 15.80 31.94
N ALA A 843 -12.76 14.91 31.79
CA ALA A 843 -12.39 13.93 32.81
C ALA A 843 -11.70 14.53 34.05
N SER A 844 -11.20 15.77 33.99
CA SER A 844 -10.45 16.40 35.09
C SER A 844 -11.30 17.05 36.22
N ILE A 845 -12.63 16.96 36.19
CA ILE A 845 -13.49 17.59 37.23
C ILE A 845 -13.86 16.62 38.39
N ARG A 846 -13.50 15.33 38.34
CA ARG A 846 -13.84 14.36 39.41
C ARG A 846 -13.00 14.45 40.70
N THR A 847 -12.05 15.37 40.84
CA THR A 847 -11.32 15.54 42.11
C THR A 847 -11.14 17.00 42.55
N CYS A 848 -12.17 17.60 43.17
CA CYS A 848 -11.97 18.80 43.97
C CYS A 848 -12.77 18.73 45.29
N PRO A 849 -12.12 18.58 46.47
CA PRO A 849 -12.83 18.52 47.73
C PRO A 849 -13.31 19.90 48.18
N ARG A 850 -14.61 20.02 48.48
CA ARG A 850 -15.27 21.18 49.10
C ARG A 850 -14.53 21.65 50.37
N ARG A 851 -13.93 22.84 50.33
CA ARG A 851 -13.42 23.54 51.53
C ARG A 851 -14.58 23.95 52.45
N ARG A 852 -14.62 23.39 53.67
CA ARG A 852 -15.41 23.90 54.79
C ARG A 852 -14.85 25.24 55.28
N ARG A 853 -15.63 26.32 55.19
CA ARG A 853 -15.41 27.56 55.97
C ARG A 853 -15.88 27.32 57.41
N LYS A 854 -15.00 27.60 58.39
CA LYS A 854 -15.39 27.82 59.79
C LYS A 854 -15.10 29.28 60.14
N ARG A 855 -16.17 29.96 60.55
CA ARG A 855 -16.32 31.31 61.13
C ARG A 855 -16.10 32.48 60.20
#